data_AF-A0A8H5DAM1-F1
#
_entry.id   AF-A0A8H5DAM1-F1
#
_cell.length_a   1.000
_cell.length_b   1.000
_cell.length_c   1.000
_cell.angle_alpha   90.00
_cell.angle_beta   90.00
_cell.angle_gamma   90.00
#
_symmetry.space_group_name_H-M   'P 1'
#
loop_
_entity.id
_entity.type
_entity.pdbx_description
1 polymer ?
#
loop_
_entity_poly.entity_id
_entity_poly.type
_entity_poly.pdbx_seq_one_letter_code
_entity_poly.pdbx_strand_id
1 'polypeptide(L)'
;MEDPAQRCLDSTNVTPHWLPSGNAFWYKRSFEGDKYQFLYVDVLEKSRVLAFDHELLAGALQDKTGEKVDEQALPFTWIEPAPEDSITATIDIMNCTGKGLKVFWIDYKGKPVYYTSIPNGETKRQRTYVGHVWRLVDSSDEKFRAVYSAPDEGNHVAIIETLGDSIPEASPPSDEDSDTDQESTDGETGPRLHVQDFNLWYKDNSGQDFQLSKEGTREDSFDKSHMYMSPDSQYAVAWQYTPKQDHRINLVESSPEDQLEPKLHTKQYLKPGDRVRIDRPRLFDLKSHSEVPTDDTLFKNPYQLSNLGWSNDSREYRFYLNERGHQCVRVIGISVHGHIRTLVEEQSKTFVDYTKAYFEALRESDELIWARPWMVSVVESVEKDRRRIWIQGYGLKPDQDPYRTHLARVNFDGSDFTILTDGDGTHSWTFSPDRRYFKDTWSRVDSPPTAVLRDAESGEEMLELEKGSREDLEENGWTCPERFVAPGRDGETLIYGIIMRPADHQSHMSYPVIDDIYAGPHHFYVPKAFSTRQRVQRWADQGYVVVQIDGMGTNWRSKAFHDVCYKNLDDGSLPDHIAWLEAAASTRPWMDLSRVGIMGVSAGGQNAAAGMLHHGTFFSAGIADSGCHDNRMDKLWWNELWMGYPVDKAYRESSNMTHAAKLRGPLMLIVGDVDDNVDPSCTFQLANALNRAKKNYELLLIPGGEHGAGYSPYGLAHREIFRIRDEISKHETDPAATFYDILGVPPSASLDDITKAYRKQTRNLHPDKVKQHIRSKAGKDKKTGAKVKAPTAAEINTAVKKAGEAQARLSLIANILRGPERDRYDHFLSNGFPLWKGTDYYYNRYRPGLGTVMVGLFLVVGGGIHYLTLYMSWKRQKEFVERYIKFARDTAWGGGLNIPGVDAAPSPPPAPSPAPASDEEEAPPLPQNRRERRMQEKAAKRDGARPVKKTRRAQASSGTATPTPAPAAGPTGARKRVVAENGKVLVVDSLGDVYLEGEDEEGEVHEFLLDPNELAKPTIKDTAVFRAPIWLFNVTAGRLLSRKPSNLEIEIPADEDDSDAPQPTPSTDSAGEDFELLDKSTDSLSRAKASGASQGKANKRKSKKR
;
A
#
# COMPACT_ATOMS: atom_id res chain seq x y z
N MET A 1 -27.88 16.82 11.01
CA MET A 1 -27.94 15.37 11.21
C MET A 1 -26.53 14.89 11.36
N GLU A 2 -26.20 14.54 12.60
CA GLU A 2 -24.93 13.94 12.96
C GLU A 2 -24.90 12.47 12.52
N ASP A 3 -23.71 11.85 12.54
CA ASP A 3 -23.54 10.45 12.14
C ASP A 3 -24.27 9.52 13.14
N PRO A 4 -25.25 8.70 12.71
CA PRO A 4 -25.90 7.70 13.57
C PRO A 4 -24.90 6.77 14.26
N ALA A 5 -23.74 6.53 13.61
CA ALA A 5 -22.63 5.76 14.17
C ALA A 5 -22.09 6.36 15.48
N GLN A 6 -22.01 7.69 15.56
CA GLN A 6 -21.48 8.41 16.70
C GLN A 6 -22.47 8.34 17.86
N ARG A 7 -23.75 8.64 17.61
CA ARG A 7 -24.85 8.54 18.58
C ARG A 7 -24.98 7.16 19.23
N CYS A 8 -24.82 6.07 18.45
CA CYS A 8 -24.86 4.70 18.98
C CYS A 8 -23.72 4.39 19.97
N LEU A 9 -22.52 4.94 19.72
CA LEU A 9 -21.36 4.73 20.60
C LEU A 9 -21.43 5.65 21.83
N ASP A 10 -21.68 6.94 21.62
CA ASP A 10 -21.64 7.96 22.69
C ASP A 10 -22.73 7.76 23.74
N SER A 11 -23.91 7.29 23.35
CA SER A 11 -24.98 6.91 24.29
C SER A 11 -24.59 5.75 25.23
N THR A 12 -23.50 5.02 24.94
CA THR A 12 -22.98 3.90 25.75
C THR A 12 -21.62 4.18 26.40
N ASN A 13 -21.01 5.33 26.12
CA ASN A 13 -19.68 5.68 26.59
C ASN A 13 -19.71 6.20 28.04
N VAL A 14 -19.85 5.27 29.00
CA VAL A 14 -19.83 5.60 30.43
C VAL A 14 -18.39 5.71 30.94
N THR A 15 -17.94 6.96 31.16
CA THR A 15 -16.73 7.29 31.91
C THR A 15 -17.13 7.71 33.34
N PRO A 16 -16.93 6.85 34.36
CA PRO A 16 -17.34 7.16 35.73
C PRO A 16 -16.34 8.10 36.42
N HIS A 17 -16.83 9.25 36.88
CA HIS A 17 -16.09 10.18 37.73
C HIS A 17 -16.47 9.91 39.19
N TRP A 18 -15.70 9.00 39.81
CA TRP A 18 -15.92 8.53 41.17
C TRP A 18 -15.68 9.62 42.22
N LEU A 19 -16.55 9.67 43.23
CA LEU A 19 -16.30 10.44 44.44
C LEU A 19 -15.23 9.75 45.31
N PRO A 20 -14.49 10.49 46.16
CA PRO A 20 -13.45 9.92 47.03
C PRO A 20 -13.91 8.76 47.93
N SER A 21 -15.20 8.72 48.28
CA SER A 21 -15.79 7.64 49.10
C SER A 21 -15.99 6.32 48.36
N GLY A 22 -15.91 6.29 47.03
CA GLY A 22 -16.22 5.12 46.20
C GLY A 22 -17.69 4.67 46.22
N ASN A 23 -18.58 5.35 46.96
CA ASN A 23 -20.00 4.99 47.09
C ASN A 23 -20.89 5.61 46.01
N ALA A 24 -20.39 6.59 45.26
CA ALA A 24 -21.11 7.24 44.19
C ALA A 24 -20.14 7.74 43.11
N PHE A 25 -20.68 7.96 41.91
CA PHE A 25 -19.98 8.60 40.81
C PHE A 25 -20.97 9.38 39.95
N TRP A 26 -20.47 10.33 39.16
CA TRP A 26 -21.24 10.93 38.09
C TRP A 26 -20.62 10.57 36.73
N TYR A 27 -21.42 10.65 35.67
CA TYR A 27 -20.91 10.57 34.29
C TYR A 27 -21.71 11.48 33.37
N LYS A 28 -21.07 11.93 32.29
CA LYS A 28 -21.73 12.67 31.21
C LYS A 28 -22.27 11.67 30.18
N ARG A 29 -23.57 11.73 29.89
CA ARG A 29 -24.21 11.00 28.80
C ARG A 29 -24.44 11.96 27.63
N SER A 30 -23.82 11.72 26.49
CA SER A 30 -24.01 12.54 25.28
C SER A 30 -25.20 12.05 24.43
N PHE A 31 -25.81 12.97 23.68
CA PHE A 31 -26.92 12.77 22.76
C PHE A 31 -26.57 13.33 21.36
N GLU A 32 -27.56 13.68 20.53
CA GLU A 32 -27.34 14.27 19.20
C GLU A 32 -26.86 15.73 19.30
N GLY A 33 -25.74 16.04 18.66
CA GLY A 33 -25.04 17.32 18.68
C GLY A 33 -24.29 17.56 19.98
N ASP A 34 -24.06 18.84 20.33
CA ASP A 34 -23.44 19.24 21.60
C ASP A 34 -24.33 19.00 22.84
N LYS A 35 -25.32 18.11 22.75
CA LYS A 35 -26.28 17.81 23.81
C LYS A 35 -25.81 16.68 24.71
N TYR A 36 -26.02 16.83 26.01
CA TYR A 36 -25.69 15.86 27.05
C TYR A 36 -26.53 16.08 28.32
N GLN A 37 -26.48 15.09 29.20
CA GLN A 37 -26.95 15.19 30.58
C GLN A 37 -25.86 14.67 31.52
N PHE A 38 -25.76 15.28 32.69
CA PHE A 38 -24.99 14.72 33.80
C PHE A 38 -25.89 13.79 34.60
N LEU A 39 -25.45 12.53 34.73
CA LEU A 39 -26.10 11.51 35.54
C LEU A 39 -25.27 11.26 36.79
N TYR A 40 -25.94 11.16 37.93
CA TYR A 40 -25.37 10.74 39.21
C TYR A 40 -25.85 9.33 39.52
N VAL A 41 -24.93 8.49 40.01
CA VAL A 41 -25.16 7.10 40.36
C VAL A 41 -24.78 6.92 41.83
N ASP A 42 -25.78 6.57 42.63
CA ASP A 42 -25.57 6.11 44.00
C ASP A 42 -25.47 4.58 43.99
N VAL A 43 -24.32 4.05 44.44
CA VAL A 43 -24.05 2.61 44.41
C VAL A 43 -24.78 1.87 45.54
N LEU A 44 -25.04 2.53 46.66
CA LEU A 44 -25.67 1.93 47.84
C LEU A 44 -27.19 1.86 47.66
N GLU A 45 -27.80 2.90 47.11
CA GLU A 45 -29.21 2.90 46.71
C GLU A 45 -29.48 2.11 45.41
N LYS A 46 -28.42 1.74 44.67
CA LYS A 46 -28.49 1.21 43.30
C LYS A 46 -29.32 2.12 42.38
N SER A 47 -29.18 3.45 42.54
CA SER A 47 -30.01 4.46 41.87
C SER A 47 -29.22 5.25 40.82
N ARG A 48 -29.89 5.68 39.76
CA ARG A 48 -29.35 6.54 38.71
C ARG A 48 -30.34 7.66 38.41
N VAL A 49 -29.89 8.90 38.58
CA VAL A 49 -30.71 10.12 38.45
C VAL A 49 -29.94 11.19 37.69
N LEU A 50 -30.62 12.29 37.29
CA LEU A 50 -29.91 13.50 36.87
C LEU A 50 -29.11 14.05 38.06
N ALA A 51 -27.86 14.44 37.82
CA ALA A 51 -26.98 14.95 38.87
C ALA A 51 -27.48 16.28 39.50
N PHE A 52 -28.28 17.03 38.75
CA PHE A 52 -28.97 18.25 39.17
C PHE A 52 -30.11 18.56 38.20
N ASP A 53 -30.98 19.50 38.56
CA ASP A 53 -32.06 19.98 37.68
C ASP A 53 -31.47 20.86 36.57
N HIS A 54 -31.40 20.30 35.35
CA HIS A 54 -30.81 20.97 34.19
C HIS A 54 -31.68 22.11 33.66
N GLU A 55 -33.01 21.98 33.73
CA GLU A 55 -33.96 23.00 33.26
C GLU A 55 -33.91 24.23 34.18
N LEU A 56 -33.89 24.00 35.50
CA LEU A 56 -33.73 25.06 36.49
C LEU A 56 -32.41 25.81 36.34
N LEU A 57 -31.31 25.10 36.09
CA LEU A 57 -29.99 25.72 35.91
C LEU A 57 -29.90 26.51 34.59
N ALA A 58 -30.39 25.96 33.48
CA ALA A 58 -30.42 26.65 32.20
C ALA A 58 -31.26 27.93 32.26
N GLY A 59 -32.45 27.87 32.88
CA GLY A 59 -33.28 29.04 33.15
C GLY A 59 -32.55 30.10 34.00
N ALA A 60 -31.88 29.69 35.08
CA ALA A 60 -31.12 30.60 35.93
C ALA A 60 -29.91 31.23 35.23
N LEU A 61 -29.24 30.50 34.32
CA LEU A 61 -28.15 31.04 33.50
C LEU A 61 -28.68 32.02 32.44
N GLN A 62 -29.76 31.67 31.74
CA GLN A 62 -30.42 32.54 30.76
C GLN A 62 -30.91 33.85 31.38
N ASP A 63 -31.53 33.81 32.57
CA ASP A 63 -31.95 34.99 33.33
C ASP A 63 -30.77 35.89 33.75
N LYS A 64 -29.54 35.36 33.79
CA LYS A 64 -28.33 36.07 34.21
C LYS A 64 -27.48 36.60 33.08
N THR A 65 -27.34 35.84 32.00
CA THR A 65 -26.54 36.24 30.83
C THR A 65 -27.37 37.04 29.81
N GLY A 66 -28.69 36.82 29.77
CA GLY A 66 -29.56 37.30 28.69
C GLY A 66 -29.44 36.48 27.40
N GLU A 67 -28.59 35.44 27.39
CA GLU A 67 -28.39 34.52 26.27
C GLU A 67 -29.26 33.28 26.45
N LYS A 68 -29.76 32.71 25.35
CA LYS A 68 -30.55 31.48 25.42
C LYS A 68 -29.66 30.29 25.77
N VAL A 69 -29.95 29.62 26.88
CA VAL A 69 -29.26 28.39 27.31
C VAL A 69 -30.19 27.20 27.09
N ASP A 70 -29.69 26.15 26.45
CA ASP A 70 -30.41 24.88 26.26
C ASP A 70 -30.08 23.96 27.45
N GLU A 71 -31.09 23.41 28.12
CA GLU A 71 -30.94 22.56 29.29
C GLU A 71 -30.19 21.25 29.00
N GLN A 72 -30.13 20.84 27.74
CA GLN A 72 -29.33 19.71 27.29
C GLN A 72 -27.97 20.14 26.73
N ALA A 73 -27.67 21.43 26.57
CA ALA A 73 -26.36 21.92 26.11
C ALA A 73 -25.89 23.10 26.98
N LEU A 74 -25.68 22.79 28.26
CA LEU A 74 -25.18 23.72 29.27
C LEU A 74 -23.77 24.22 28.90
N PRO A 75 -23.34 25.44 29.30
CA PRO A 75 -22.06 26.02 28.87
C PRO A 75 -20.83 25.44 29.60
N PHE A 76 -20.92 24.23 30.15
CA PHE A 76 -19.84 23.55 30.89
C PHE A 76 -19.96 22.03 30.74
N THR A 77 -18.82 21.34 30.60
CA THR A 77 -18.76 19.90 30.29
C THR A 77 -18.31 19.02 31.47
N TRP A 78 -18.09 19.64 32.64
CA TRP A 78 -17.58 19.02 33.86
C TRP A 78 -18.38 19.47 35.08
N ILE A 79 -18.55 18.61 36.08
CA ILE A 79 -19.07 18.96 37.40
C ILE A 79 -18.20 18.38 38.51
N GLU A 80 -18.19 19.06 39.65
CA GLU A 80 -17.58 18.56 40.88
C GLU A 80 -18.66 18.53 41.97
N PRO A 81 -19.24 17.35 42.28
CA PRO A 81 -20.20 17.23 43.35
C PRO A 81 -19.52 17.58 44.68
N ALA A 82 -20.15 18.47 45.47
CA ALA A 82 -19.63 18.84 46.78
C ALA A 82 -19.49 17.58 47.67
N PRO A 83 -18.35 17.39 48.37
CA PRO A 83 -18.14 16.20 49.20
C PRO A 83 -19.23 16.02 50.26
N GLU A 84 -19.78 14.81 50.33
CA GLU A 84 -20.86 14.46 51.26
C GLU A 84 -20.38 14.50 52.72
N ASP A 85 -19.16 14.01 52.98
CA ASP A 85 -18.40 14.26 54.21
C ASP A 85 -17.70 15.62 54.13
N SER A 86 -18.50 16.66 54.35
CA SER A 86 -18.10 18.03 54.08
C SER A 86 -17.08 18.54 55.11
N ILE A 87 -15.83 18.76 54.66
CA ILE A 87 -14.71 19.24 55.49
C ILE A 87 -15.14 20.53 56.20
N THR A 88 -15.16 20.55 57.55
CA THR A 88 -15.69 21.69 58.30
C THR A 88 -14.80 22.93 58.19
N ALA A 89 -15.35 24.00 57.62
CA ALA A 89 -14.74 25.32 57.60
C ALA A 89 -15.53 26.28 58.51
N THR A 90 -14.94 27.42 58.85
CA THR A 90 -15.65 28.52 59.51
C THR A 90 -15.38 29.80 58.75
N ILE A 91 -16.43 30.57 58.46
CA ILE A 91 -16.33 31.83 57.72
C ILE A 91 -16.68 33.00 58.63
N ASP A 92 -15.81 34.00 58.67
CA ASP A 92 -16.02 35.29 59.32
C ASP A 92 -16.35 36.32 58.22
N ILE A 93 -17.63 36.56 58.00
CA ILE A 93 -18.08 37.55 57.01
C ILE A 93 -18.03 38.93 57.66
N MET A 94 -17.03 39.74 57.31
CA MET A 94 -16.89 41.14 57.76
C MET A 94 -17.46 42.09 56.71
N ASN A 95 -18.53 42.80 57.08
CA ASN A 95 -19.17 43.75 56.20
C ASN A 95 -18.57 45.15 56.37
N CYS A 96 -17.87 45.65 55.36
CA CYS A 96 -17.30 47.00 55.32
C CYS A 96 -17.91 47.87 54.21
N THR A 97 -19.03 47.45 53.61
CA THR A 97 -19.62 48.03 52.37
C THR A 97 -20.27 49.41 52.52
N GLY A 98 -20.39 49.93 53.73
CA GLY A 98 -21.18 51.13 54.05
C GLY A 98 -22.69 50.88 54.22
N LYS A 99 -23.18 49.66 53.96
CA LYS A 99 -24.60 49.27 54.08
C LYS A 99 -24.77 47.94 54.81
N GLY A 100 -25.99 47.58 55.19
CA GLY A 100 -26.29 46.23 55.70
C GLY A 100 -26.35 45.20 54.57
N LEU A 101 -25.89 43.99 54.83
CA LEU A 101 -25.98 42.83 53.92
C LEU A 101 -26.95 41.78 54.46
N LYS A 102 -27.81 41.20 53.61
CA LYS A 102 -28.50 39.94 53.87
C LYS A 102 -27.65 38.79 53.31
N VAL A 103 -27.51 37.72 54.09
CA VAL A 103 -26.69 36.55 53.79
C VAL A 103 -27.59 35.32 53.69
N PHE A 104 -27.36 34.53 52.65
CA PHE A 104 -28.06 33.30 52.31
C PHE A 104 -27.02 32.20 52.11
N TRP A 105 -27.36 30.95 52.43
CA TRP A 105 -26.63 29.78 51.91
C TRP A 105 -27.41 29.17 50.74
N ILE A 106 -26.73 28.45 49.85
CA ILE A 106 -27.36 27.76 48.72
C ILE A 106 -27.47 26.28 49.04
N ASP A 107 -28.67 25.71 48.99
CA ASP A 107 -28.87 24.27 49.22
C ASP A 107 -28.47 23.41 48.00
N TYR A 108 -28.42 22.09 48.18
CA TYR A 108 -28.07 21.13 47.13
C TYR A 108 -29.06 21.10 45.94
N LYS A 109 -30.17 21.84 46.02
CA LYS A 109 -31.14 22.06 44.93
C LYS A 109 -31.00 23.45 44.30
N GLY A 110 -29.92 24.18 44.61
CA GLY A 110 -29.64 25.53 44.11
C GLY A 110 -30.47 26.65 44.75
N LYS A 111 -31.25 26.36 45.80
CA LYS A 111 -32.18 27.33 46.39
C LYS A 111 -31.50 28.19 47.46
N PRO A 112 -31.62 29.53 47.41
CA PRO A 112 -31.10 30.39 48.46
C PRO A 112 -31.96 30.33 49.72
N VAL A 113 -31.37 29.91 50.83
CA VAL A 113 -31.99 29.86 52.16
C VAL A 113 -31.44 31.01 53.01
N TYR A 114 -32.32 31.90 53.46
CA TYR A 114 -31.92 33.06 54.27
C TYR A 114 -31.29 32.62 55.60
N TYR A 115 -30.13 33.17 55.92
CA TYR A 115 -29.39 32.85 57.13
C TYR A 115 -29.40 34.02 58.14
N THR A 116 -28.90 35.20 57.75
CA THR A 116 -28.85 36.36 58.66
C THR A 116 -28.72 37.69 57.90
N SER A 117 -28.80 38.80 58.62
CA SER A 117 -28.29 40.09 58.16
C SER A 117 -27.06 40.51 58.96
N ILE A 118 -26.12 41.19 58.32
CA ILE A 118 -24.88 41.71 58.90
C ILE A 118 -24.86 43.24 58.69
N PRO A 119 -24.98 44.06 59.75
CA PRO A 119 -24.82 45.51 59.68
C PRO A 119 -23.45 45.94 59.15
N ASN A 120 -23.33 47.18 58.68
CA ASN A 120 -22.03 47.72 58.28
C ASN A 120 -21.09 47.87 59.48
N GLY A 121 -19.84 47.46 59.33
CA GLY A 121 -18.82 47.42 60.38
C GLY A 121 -18.86 46.16 61.26
N GLU A 122 -19.85 45.28 61.08
CA GLU A 122 -19.95 44.04 61.86
C GLU A 122 -19.34 42.83 61.14
N THR A 123 -18.83 41.88 61.93
CA THR A 123 -18.38 40.57 61.47
C THR A 123 -19.28 39.47 61.99
N LYS A 124 -19.70 38.54 61.14
CA LYS A 124 -20.46 37.36 61.55
C LYS A 124 -19.70 36.07 61.26
N ARG A 125 -19.35 35.35 62.33
CA ARG A 125 -18.83 33.99 62.29
C ARG A 125 -19.95 32.99 62.02
N GLN A 126 -19.75 32.09 61.06
CA GLN A 126 -20.62 30.95 60.81
C GLN A 126 -19.81 29.69 60.50
N ARG A 127 -20.16 28.56 61.13
CA ARG A 127 -19.63 27.24 60.76
C ARG A 127 -20.27 26.76 59.46
N THR A 128 -19.44 26.21 58.59
CA THR A 128 -19.81 25.82 57.23
C THR A 128 -18.92 24.64 56.82
N TYR A 129 -18.90 24.33 55.53
CA TYR A 129 -17.96 23.37 54.96
C TYR A 129 -17.28 23.94 53.70
N VAL A 130 -16.16 23.32 53.33
CA VAL A 130 -15.42 23.59 52.09
C VAL A 130 -16.35 23.46 50.88
N GLY A 131 -16.29 24.42 49.95
CA GLY A 131 -17.19 24.49 48.79
C GLY A 131 -18.62 24.98 49.06
N HIS A 132 -19.06 25.10 50.32
CA HIS A 132 -20.43 25.58 50.62
C HIS A 132 -20.61 27.02 50.15
N VAL A 133 -21.61 27.25 49.29
CA VAL A 133 -21.81 28.55 48.63
C VAL A 133 -22.73 29.47 49.44
N TRP A 134 -22.21 30.65 49.78
CA TRP A 134 -22.91 31.73 50.47
C TRP A 134 -23.15 32.90 49.54
N ARG A 135 -24.39 33.38 49.46
CA ARG A 135 -24.80 34.53 48.64
C ARG A 135 -25.11 35.73 49.53
N LEU A 136 -24.50 36.87 49.22
CA LEU A 136 -24.67 38.13 49.93
C LEU A 136 -25.37 39.15 49.03
N VAL A 137 -26.39 39.82 49.56
CA VAL A 137 -27.16 40.86 48.87
C VAL A 137 -27.32 42.09 49.77
N ASP A 138 -27.53 43.26 49.19
CA ASP A 138 -27.72 44.50 49.96
C ASP A 138 -29.11 44.53 50.61
N SER A 139 -29.19 44.83 51.91
CA SER A 139 -30.44 44.84 52.68
C SER A 139 -31.44 45.91 52.24
N SER A 140 -31.00 46.93 51.48
CA SER A 140 -31.81 48.08 51.05
C SER A 140 -32.49 47.91 49.70
N ASP A 141 -31.91 47.14 48.77
CA ASP A 141 -32.45 46.94 47.41
C ASP A 141 -32.47 45.46 46.95
N GLU A 142 -32.08 44.52 47.83
CA GLU A 142 -31.92 43.08 47.58
C GLU A 142 -31.03 42.71 46.38
N LYS A 143 -30.26 43.67 45.84
CA LYS A 143 -29.36 43.39 44.72
C LYS A 143 -28.19 42.54 45.20
N PHE A 144 -27.86 41.56 44.36
CA PHE A 144 -26.71 40.68 44.50
C PHE A 144 -25.41 41.46 44.63
N ARG A 145 -24.58 41.13 45.62
CA ARG A 145 -23.30 41.82 45.90
C ARG A 145 -22.08 40.90 45.86
N ALA A 146 -22.16 39.71 46.46
CA ALA A 146 -21.04 38.77 46.47
C ALA A 146 -21.51 37.31 46.60
N VAL A 147 -20.66 36.40 46.16
CA VAL A 147 -20.71 34.98 46.49
C VAL A 147 -19.40 34.62 47.18
N TYR A 148 -19.48 33.79 48.21
CA TYR A 148 -18.34 33.30 48.95
C TYR A 148 -18.46 31.79 49.17
N SER A 149 -17.39 31.04 48.94
CA SER A 149 -17.23 29.65 49.37
C SER A 149 -15.88 29.50 50.05
N ALA A 150 -15.79 28.67 51.08
CA ALA A 150 -14.53 28.37 51.73
C ALA A 150 -13.72 27.41 50.83
N PRO A 151 -12.48 27.74 50.44
CA PRO A 151 -11.69 26.93 49.51
C PRO A 151 -11.03 25.70 50.17
N ASP A 152 -10.76 25.77 51.47
CA ASP A 152 -10.06 24.72 52.24
C ASP A 152 -10.46 24.71 53.73
N GLU A 153 -9.92 23.75 54.50
CA GLU A 153 -10.21 23.60 55.93
C GLU A 153 -9.63 24.74 56.77
N GLY A 154 -10.46 25.36 57.62
CA GLY A 154 -9.99 26.31 58.61
C GLY A 154 -10.93 27.48 58.88
N ASN A 155 -10.37 28.56 59.44
CA ASN A 155 -11.07 29.82 59.68
C ASN A 155 -10.74 30.83 58.58
N HIS A 156 -11.71 31.11 57.73
CA HIS A 156 -11.62 32.07 56.64
C HIS A 156 -12.26 33.40 57.03
N VAL A 157 -11.71 34.52 56.54
CA VAL A 157 -12.28 35.85 56.74
C VAL A 157 -12.66 36.46 55.39
N ALA A 158 -13.96 36.67 55.17
CA ALA A 158 -14.49 37.28 53.97
C ALA A 158 -14.77 38.77 54.24
N ILE A 159 -13.83 39.64 53.88
CA ILE A 159 -13.97 41.09 54.06
C ILE A 159 -14.61 41.71 52.81
N ILE A 160 -15.77 42.35 52.97
CA ILE A 160 -16.54 42.94 51.87
C ILE A 160 -16.40 44.47 51.92
N GLU A 161 -15.38 45.02 51.27
CA GLU A 161 -14.95 46.43 51.46
C GLU A 161 -15.56 47.45 50.50
N THR A 162 -15.92 47.06 49.26
CA THR A 162 -16.49 47.99 48.27
C THR A 162 -17.66 47.39 47.50
N LEU A 163 -18.54 48.25 47.00
CA LEU A 163 -19.63 47.91 46.09
C LEU A 163 -19.17 48.24 44.66
N GLY A 164 -18.66 47.25 43.92
CA GLY A 164 -18.15 47.45 42.57
C GLY A 164 -18.26 46.21 41.67
N ASP A 165 -18.62 46.43 40.41
CA ASP A 165 -18.70 45.41 39.37
C ASP A 165 -17.31 45.10 38.81
N SER A 166 -16.70 43.97 39.19
CA SER A 166 -15.70 43.21 38.39
C SER A 166 -15.20 42.00 39.17
N ILE A 167 -15.01 40.87 38.46
CA ILE A 167 -14.30 39.69 38.98
C ILE A 167 -12.83 39.83 38.58
N PRO A 168 -11.87 39.78 39.51
CA PRO A 168 -10.47 39.63 39.15
C PRO A 168 -10.25 38.26 38.49
N GLU A 169 -9.73 38.29 37.28
CA GLU A 169 -9.36 37.12 36.48
C GLU A 169 -8.26 36.33 37.22
N ALA A 170 -8.59 35.12 37.68
CA ALA A 170 -7.60 34.22 38.25
C ALA A 170 -6.69 33.70 37.12
N SER A 171 -5.40 34.02 37.19
CA SER A 171 -4.42 33.45 36.27
C SER A 171 -4.37 31.93 36.44
N PRO A 172 -4.25 31.15 35.35
CA PRO A 172 -4.16 29.70 35.44
C PRO A 172 -2.88 29.28 36.18
N PRO A 173 -2.89 28.16 36.93
CA PRO A 173 -1.64 27.49 37.29
C PRO A 173 -0.92 27.09 35.99
N SER A 174 0.38 27.32 35.93
CA SER A 174 1.22 26.92 34.81
C SER A 174 1.67 25.47 35.00
N ASP A 175 1.12 24.56 34.19
CA ASP A 175 1.68 23.23 33.97
C ASP A 175 2.90 23.37 33.02
N GLU A 176 4.11 23.20 33.55
CA GLU A 176 5.30 22.86 32.75
C GLU A 176 6.18 21.88 33.53
N ASP A 177 5.74 20.62 33.62
CA ASP A 177 6.68 19.50 33.74
C ASP A 177 7.52 19.47 32.47
N SER A 178 8.79 19.87 32.58
CA SER A 178 9.77 19.74 31.51
C SER A 178 10.86 18.74 31.92
N ASP A 179 10.74 17.53 31.37
CA ASP A 179 11.84 16.57 31.35
C ASP A 179 13.10 17.25 30.79
N THR A 180 14.07 17.48 31.67
CA THR A 180 15.41 17.91 31.29
C THR A 180 16.41 16.91 31.84
N ASP A 181 17.06 16.19 30.92
CA ASP A 181 18.22 15.35 31.21
C ASP A 181 19.28 16.17 31.95
N GLN A 182 19.36 16.01 33.27
CA GLN A 182 20.49 16.49 34.06
C GLN A 182 21.44 15.32 34.36
N GLU A 183 22.62 15.36 33.75
CA GLU A 183 23.80 14.71 34.34
C GLU A 183 24.09 15.37 35.69
N SER A 184 23.63 14.75 36.78
CA SER A 184 23.89 15.20 38.15
C SER A 184 25.31 14.81 38.60
N THR A 185 26.33 15.38 37.94
CA THR A 185 27.67 15.44 38.53
C THR A 185 27.71 16.54 39.59
N ASP A 186 27.21 16.23 40.79
CA ASP A 186 27.78 16.63 42.09
C ASP A 186 26.77 16.34 43.24
N GLY A 187 27.21 15.62 44.28
CA GLY A 187 26.52 15.61 45.59
C GLY A 187 26.17 14.27 46.24
N GLU A 188 26.26 13.13 45.56
CA GLU A 188 25.96 11.83 46.20
C GLU A 188 27.05 11.38 47.18
N THR A 189 26.80 11.59 48.47
CA THR A 189 27.63 11.12 49.59
C THR A 189 27.17 9.74 50.06
N GLY A 190 27.67 8.67 49.42
CA GLY A 190 27.38 7.29 49.81
C GLY A 190 28.26 6.25 49.11
N PRO A 191 28.18 4.98 49.53
CA PRO A 191 28.91 3.89 48.90
C PRO A 191 28.27 3.59 47.54
N ARG A 192 29.06 3.40 46.48
CA ARG A 192 28.52 3.21 45.13
C ARG A 192 29.41 2.43 44.17
N LEU A 193 28.77 1.75 43.24
CA LEU A 193 29.40 1.06 42.12
C LEU A 193 29.50 1.98 40.90
N HIS A 194 30.56 1.87 40.11
CA HIS A 194 30.67 2.53 38.82
C HIS A 194 31.59 1.76 37.86
N VAL A 195 31.52 2.09 36.57
CA VAL A 195 32.34 1.49 35.52
C VAL A 195 33.37 2.49 35.00
N GLN A 196 34.65 2.16 35.14
CA GLN A 196 35.79 2.88 34.59
C GLN A 196 36.68 1.90 33.80
N ASP A 197 37.12 2.30 32.62
CA ASP A 197 37.99 1.51 31.74
C ASP A 197 37.48 0.07 31.54
N PHE A 198 36.19 -0.04 31.22
CA PHE A 198 35.40 -1.28 31.06
C PHE A 198 35.25 -2.17 32.31
N ASN A 199 35.91 -1.81 33.41
CA ASN A 199 35.97 -2.56 34.66
C ASN A 199 35.07 -1.97 35.74
N LEU A 200 34.73 -2.79 36.74
CA LEU A 200 33.88 -2.41 37.87
C LEU A 200 34.74 -1.87 39.02
N TRP A 201 34.27 -0.77 39.61
CA TRP A 201 34.89 -0.07 40.73
C TRP A 201 33.86 0.18 41.83
N TYR A 202 34.31 0.16 43.08
CA TYR A 202 33.51 0.43 44.27
C TYR A 202 34.11 1.58 45.06
N LYS A 203 33.32 2.63 45.24
CA LYS A 203 33.62 3.75 46.13
C LYS A 203 32.96 3.50 47.47
N ASP A 204 33.73 3.52 48.55
CA ASP A 204 33.23 3.26 49.90
C ASP A 204 32.71 4.53 50.60
N ASN A 205 32.26 4.37 51.86
CA ASN A 205 31.77 5.46 52.70
C ASN A 205 32.82 6.55 53.02
N SER A 206 34.11 6.27 52.83
CA SER A 206 35.19 7.26 53.00
C SER A 206 35.49 8.04 51.73
N GLY A 207 34.88 7.65 50.61
CA GLY A 207 35.18 8.16 49.27
C GLY A 207 36.41 7.49 48.64
N GLN A 208 37.00 6.48 49.28
CA GLN A 208 38.10 5.69 48.72
C GLN A 208 37.57 4.77 47.61
N ASP A 209 38.36 4.64 46.54
CA ASP A 209 38.00 3.86 45.36
C ASP A 209 38.76 2.53 45.29
N PHE A 210 38.05 1.45 44.95
CA PHE A 210 38.56 0.08 44.91
C PHE A 210 38.16 -0.61 43.61
N GLN A 211 39.16 -1.02 42.83
CA GLN A 211 38.95 -1.79 41.60
C GLN A 211 38.51 -3.22 41.92
N LEU A 212 37.31 -3.60 41.48
CA LEU A 212 36.73 -4.94 41.70
C LEU A 212 37.03 -5.92 40.56
N SER A 213 37.17 -5.45 39.32
CA SER A 213 37.56 -6.27 38.15
C SER A 213 38.73 -5.65 37.38
N LYS A 214 39.52 -6.50 36.69
CA LYS A 214 40.81 -6.08 36.09
C LYS A 214 40.98 -6.38 34.60
N GLU A 215 40.15 -7.24 34.02
CA GLU A 215 40.35 -7.80 32.69
C GLU A 215 39.30 -7.35 31.66
N GLY A 216 38.35 -6.49 32.05
CA GLY A 216 37.28 -6.02 31.18
C GLY A 216 37.80 -5.25 29.96
N THR A 217 37.21 -5.55 28.80
CA THR A 217 37.47 -4.91 27.51
C THR A 217 36.18 -4.37 26.88
N ARG A 218 36.27 -3.82 25.66
CA ARG A 218 35.09 -3.36 24.91
C ARG A 218 34.11 -4.50 24.56
N GLU A 219 34.57 -5.74 24.41
CA GLU A 219 33.71 -6.89 24.04
C GLU A 219 33.15 -7.64 25.27
N ASP A 220 33.49 -7.21 26.48
CA ASP A 220 33.07 -7.79 27.76
C ASP A 220 33.04 -6.73 28.88
N SER A 221 32.56 -5.52 28.56
CA SER A 221 32.44 -4.41 29.52
C SER A 221 31.38 -4.69 30.58
N PHE A 222 31.55 -4.11 31.76
CA PHE A 222 30.44 -3.93 32.70
C PHE A 222 29.46 -2.87 32.20
N ASP A 223 28.16 -3.05 32.49
CA ASP A 223 27.09 -2.10 32.16
C ASP A 223 26.85 -1.13 33.32
N LYS A 224 26.95 0.17 33.03
CA LYS A 224 26.70 1.28 33.95
C LYS A 224 25.27 1.34 34.51
N SER A 225 24.31 0.69 33.85
CA SER A 225 22.88 0.68 34.24
C SER A 225 22.46 -0.58 35.01
N HIS A 226 23.30 -1.62 35.08
CA HIS A 226 22.98 -2.91 35.68
C HIS A 226 23.97 -3.29 36.79
N MET A 227 23.97 -2.50 37.86
CA MET A 227 24.80 -2.68 39.06
C MET A 227 23.93 -2.61 40.31
N TYR A 228 23.98 -3.64 41.17
CA TYR A 228 23.05 -3.85 42.27
C TYR A 228 23.78 -4.30 43.54
N MET A 229 23.90 -3.41 44.52
CA MET A 229 24.40 -3.77 45.86
C MET A 229 23.35 -4.56 46.65
N SER A 230 23.81 -5.43 47.54
CA SER A 230 22.94 -6.11 48.51
C SER A 230 22.40 -5.13 49.56
N PRO A 231 21.24 -5.39 50.19
CA PRO A 231 20.68 -4.52 51.24
C PRO A 231 21.63 -4.22 52.41
N ASP A 232 22.53 -5.14 52.75
CA ASP A 232 23.58 -4.97 53.78
C ASP A 232 24.89 -4.31 53.27
N SER A 233 24.95 -3.97 51.98
CA SER A 233 26.13 -3.42 51.28
C SER A 233 27.41 -4.26 51.46
N GLN A 234 27.31 -5.57 51.72
CA GLN A 234 28.47 -6.48 51.78
C GLN A 234 28.80 -7.09 50.41
N TYR A 235 27.82 -7.18 49.50
CA TYR A 235 27.97 -7.79 48.19
C TYR A 235 27.42 -6.89 47.07
N ALA A 236 27.86 -7.17 45.85
CA ALA A 236 27.34 -6.53 44.66
C ALA A 236 27.19 -7.53 43.52
N VAL A 237 26.17 -7.33 42.68
CA VAL A 237 26.10 -7.94 41.36
C VAL A 237 26.18 -6.84 40.31
N ALA A 238 27.10 -6.98 39.36
CA ALA A 238 27.17 -6.13 38.18
C ALA A 238 27.09 -6.99 36.92
N TRP A 239 26.36 -6.53 35.91
CA TRP A 239 26.24 -7.27 34.66
C TRP A 239 27.39 -6.92 33.72
N GLN A 240 28.19 -7.92 33.38
CA GLN A 240 29.12 -7.87 32.28
C GLN A 240 28.38 -8.24 30.99
N TYR A 241 28.68 -7.62 29.85
CA TYR A 241 27.97 -7.91 28.59
C TYR A 241 28.91 -7.99 27.38
N THR A 242 28.62 -8.92 26.45
CA THR A 242 29.18 -8.83 25.09
C THR A 242 28.24 -8.02 24.22
N PRO A 243 28.73 -7.00 23.47
CA PRO A 243 27.91 -6.20 22.59
C PRO A 243 27.18 -7.05 21.54
N LYS A 244 25.93 -6.65 21.25
CA LYS A 244 25.22 -7.11 20.05
C LYS A 244 26.02 -6.79 18.79
N GLN A 245 25.82 -7.59 17.74
CA GLN A 245 26.41 -7.37 16.43
C GLN A 245 26.03 -5.98 15.88
N ASP A 246 26.99 -5.27 15.30
CA ASP A 246 26.70 -4.06 14.53
C ASP A 246 26.13 -4.49 13.17
N HIS A 247 24.80 -4.47 13.05
CA HIS A 247 24.07 -4.81 11.83
C HIS A 247 23.14 -3.65 11.53
N ARG A 248 23.48 -2.89 10.50
CA ARG A 248 22.70 -1.75 10.05
C ARG A 248 22.04 -2.05 8.72
N ILE A 249 20.75 -1.75 8.64
CA ILE A 249 20.03 -1.66 7.36
C ILE A 249 19.96 -0.20 6.92
N ASN A 250 19.74 -0.02 5.62
CA ASN A 250 19.65 1.27 4.97
C ASN A 250 18.31 1.37 4.26
N LEU A 251 17.47 2.31 4.68
CA LEU A 251 16.21 2.67 4.02
C LEU A 251 16.46 3.90 3.15
N VAL A 252 15.81 3.96 1.99
CA VAL A 252 15.96 5.07 1.05
C VAL A 252 14.62 5.77 0.91
N GLU A 253 14.50 6.91 1.57
CA GLU A 253 13.36 7.81 1.39
C GLU A 253 13.51 8.49 0.02
N SER A 254 12.70 8.07 -0.95
CA SER A 254 12.89 8.47 -2.35
C SER A 254 12.38 9.88 -2.68
N SER A 255 11.51 10.44 -1.84
CA SER A 255 10.95 11.79 -2.00
C SER A 255 10.71 12.49 -0.66
N PRO A 256 11.78 12.89 0.06
CA PRO A 256 11.67 13.67 1.30
C PRO A 256 11.05 15.06 1.05
N GLU A 257 10.32 15.60 2.03
CA GLU A 257 9.61 16.88 1.89
C GLU A 257 10.55 18.11 1.81
N ASP A 258 11.75 18.02 2.38
CA ASP A 258 12.69 19.13 2.56
C ASP A 258 13.83 19.20 1.53
N GLN A 259 13.99 18.19 0.67
CA GLN A 259 15.06 18.16 -0.34
C GLN A 259 14.70 17.40 -1.63
N LEU A 260 15.45 17.63 -2.72
CA LEU A 260 15.20 17.02 -4.03
C LEU A 260 15.87 15.66 -4.25
N GLU A 261 16.95 15.37 -3.52
CA GLU A 261 17.69 14.11 -3.64
C GLU A 261 17.19 13.14 -2.55
N PRO A 262 17.20 11.80 -2.77
CA PRO A 262 16.78 10.84 -1.75
C PRO A 262 17.57 10.94 -0.44
N LYS A 263 16.92 10.66 0.70
CA LYS A 263 17.57 10.53 2.00
C LYS A 263 17.90 9.07 2.31
N LEU A 264 19.05 8.86 2.95
CA LEU A 264 19.49 7.56 3.46
C LEU A 264 19.26 7.52 4.97
N HIS A 265 18.36 6.67 5.42
CA HIS A 265 18.14 6.40 6.84
C HIS A 265 18.85 5.10 7.22
N THR A 266 19.67 5.13 8.26
CA THR A 266 20.43 3.96 8.71
C THR A 266 20.01 3.56 10.12
N LYS A 267 19.52 2.32 10.28
CA LYS A 267 18.97 1.79 11.52
C LYS A 267 19.68 0.50 11.93
N GLN A 268 20.01 0.36 13.21
CA GLN A 268 20.47 -0.91 13.78
C GLN A 268 19.30 -1.92 13.78
N TYR A 269 19.47 -3.05 13.10
CA TYR A 269 18.39 -4.01 12.87
C TYR A 269 18.97 -5.44 12.83
N LEU A 270 18.82 -6.18 13.93
CA LEU A 270 19.27 -7.56 14.03
C LEU A 270 18.29 -8.51 13.32
N LYS A 271 18.84 -9.44 12.55
CA LYS A 271 18.14 -10.48 11.80
C LYS A 271 18.40 -11.86 12.45
N PRO A 272 17.53 -12.86 12.25
CA PRO A 272 17.72 -14.20 12.82
C PRO A 272 19.11 -14.77 12.55
N GLY A 273 19.74 -15.28 13.61
CA GLY A 273 21.12 -15.77 13.60
C GLY A 273 22.19 -14.73 13.98
N ASP A 274 21.92 -13.43 13.93
CA ASP A 274 22.89 -12.40 14.36
C ASP A 274 23.24 -12.52 15.84
N ARG A 275 24.40 -12.01 16.28
CA ARG A 275 24.75 -11.99 17.70
C ARG A 275 23.90 -10.96 18.46
N VAL A 276 23.03 -11.43 19.36
CA VAL A 276 22.35 -10.59 20.37
C VAL A 276 23.33 -10.07 21.41
N ARG A 277 22.90 -9.11 22.25
CA ARG A 277 23.67 -8.74 23.46
C ARG A 277 23.65 -9.94 24.41
N ILE A 278 24.81 -10.33 24.94
CA ILE A 278 24.92 -11.46 25.87
C ILE A 278 25.29 -10.91 27.25
N ASP A 279 24.32 -10.89 28.16
CA ASP A 279 24.47 -10.43 29.54
C ASP A 279 24.89 -11.57 30.48
N ARG A 280 25.78 -11.28 31.43
CA ARG A 280 26.25 -12.20 32.47
C ARG A 280 26.34 -11.46 33.80
N PRO A 281 25.48 -11.77 34.79
CA PRO A 281 25.61 -11.25 36.14
C PRO A 281 26.89 -11.81 36.79
N ARG A 282 27.74 -10.94 37.33
CA ARG A 282 28.97 -11.28 38.06
C ARG A 282 28.84 -10.81 39.50
N LEU A 283 29.25 -11.65 40.45
CA LEU A 283 29.08 -11.44 41.89
C LEU A 283 30.40 -10.96 42.52
N PHE A 284 30.33 -9.98 43.41
CA PHE A 284 31.49 -9.40 44.08
C PHE A 284 31.27 -9.32 45.59
N ASP A 285 32.32 -9.60 46.35
CA ASP A 285 32.40 -9.35 47.79
C ASP A 285 33.09 -7.98 47.98
N LEU A 286 32.34 -7.04 48.56
CA LEU A 286 32.76 -5.63 48.69
C LEU A 286 33.72 -5.40 49.86
N LYS A 287 34.03 -6.43 50.65
CA LYS A 287 34.97 -6.36 51.79
C LYS A 287 36.36 -6.85 51.42
N SER A 288 36.42 -7.86 50.57
CA SER A 288 37.63 -8.42 49.96
C SER A 288 38.05 -7.68 48.69
N HIS A 289 37.15 -6.88 48.12
CA HIS A 289 37.29 -6.22 46.82
C HIS A 289 37.60 -7.22 45.70
N SER A 290 36.89 -8.35 45.70
CA SER A 290 37.15 -9.46 44.78
C SER A 290 35.86 -10.08 44.24
N GLU A 291 35.98 -10.67 43.05
CA GLU A 291 34.90 -11.41 42.42
C GLU A 291 34.70 -12.78 43.10
N VAL A 292 33.45 -13.12 43.40
CA VAL A 292 33.05 -14.45 43.87
C VAL A 292 32.76 -15.32 42.64
N PRO A 293 33.50 -16.42 42.40
CA PRO A 293 33.30 -17.25 41.22
C PRO A 293 31.89 -17.85 41.14
N THR A 294 31.28 -17.78 39.95
CA THR A 294 29.93 -18.29 39.65
C THR A 294 29.96 -19.25 38.46
N ASP A 295 29.07 -20.26 38.46
CA ASP A 295 28.85 -21.13 37.29
C ASP A 295 27.77 -20.55 36.37
N ASP A 296 28.12 -20.25 35.13
CA ASP A 296 27.23 -19.66 34.13
C ASP A 296 26.36 -20.69 33.38
N THR A 297 26.50 -22.01 33.64
CA THR A 297 25.82 -23.09 32.89
C THR A 297 24.33 -22.87 32.63
N LEU A 298 23.57 -22.36 33.60
CA LEU A 298 22.12 -22.16 33.48
C LEU A 298 21.72 -20.95 32.61
N PHE A 299 22.65 -20.08 32.24
CA PHE A 299 22.40 -18.85 31.47
C PHE A 299 23.48 -18.55 30.41
N LYS A 300 24.16 -19.57 29.87
CA LYS A 300 25.23 -19.42 28.84
C LYS A 300 24.78 -18.77 27.52
N ASN A 301 23.52 -18.91 27.15
CA ASN A 301 22.97 -18.43 25.87
C ASN A 301 21.69 -17.59 26.10
N PRO A 302 21.80 -16.45 26.79
CA PRO A 302 20.66 -15.61 27.08
C PRO A 302 20.24 -14.86 25.81
N TYR A 303 18.95 -14.85 25.55
CA TYR A 303 18.35 -13.86 24.65
C TYR A 303 18.10 -12.54 25.39
N GLN A 304 17.61 -12.66 26.63
CA GLN A 304 17.31 -11.55 27.52
C GLN A 304 17.44 -12.01 28.97
N LEU A 305 18.06 -11.17 29.80
CA LEU A 305 17.97 -11.24 31.25
C LEU A 305 17.10 -10.11 31.79
N SER A 306 16.53 -10.26 32.99
CA SER A 306 15.83 -9.18 33.68
C SER A 306 16.05 -9.28 35.19
N ASN A 307 16.44 -8.16 35.81
CA ASN A 307 16.74 -8.09 37.24
C ASN A 307 15.49 -8.31 38.09
N LEU A 308 15.56 -9.17 39.11
CA LEU A 308 14.51 -9.32 40.14
C LEU A 308 14.96 -8.79 41.51
N GLY A 309 16.24 -8.46 41.67
CA GLY A 309 16.82 -7.90 42.89
C GLY A 309 17.35 -8.95 43.87
N TRP A 310 17.75 -8.46 45.04
CA TRP A 310 18.27 -9.26 46.14
C TRP A 310 17.14 -9.74 47.09
N SER A 311 17.35 -10.87 47.74
CA SER A 311 16.57 -11.29 48.92
C SER A 311 16.78 -10.31 50.08
N ASN A 312 15.76 -10.14 50.94
CA ASN A 312 15.84 -9.22 52.09
C ASN A 312 16.99 -9.55 53.06
N ASP A 313 17.35 -10.84 53.17
CA ASP A 313 18.44 -11.30 54.02
C ASP A 313 19.84 -11.12 53.38
N SER A 314 19.92 -10.46 52.22
CA SER A 314 21.15 -10.20 51.44
C SER A 314 21.89 -11.45 50.96
N ARG A 315 21.31 -12.65 51.04
CA ARG A 315 22.00 -13.90 50.72
C ARG A 315 21.89 -14.38 49.28
N GLU A 316 20.91 -13.89 48.50
CA GLU A 316 20.67 -14.34 47.13
C GLU A 316 20.26 -13.20 46.20
N TYR A 317 20.94 -13.06 45.06
CA TYR A 317 20.55 -12.20 43.95
C TYR A 317 19.72 -13.00 42.93
N ARG A 318 18.64 -12.41 42.40
CA ARG A 318 17.70 -13.10 41.51
C ARG A 318 17.52 -12.38 40.18
N PHE A 319 17.37 -13.17 39.11
CA PHE A 319 17.10 -12.66 37.77
C PHE A 319 16.27 -13.65 36.95
N TYR A 320 15.49 -13.12 36.02
CA TYR A 320 14.78 -13.86 34.98
C TYR A 320 15.69 -14.05 33.75
N LEU A 321 15.55 -15.20 33.09
CA LEU A 321 16.22 -15.59 31.86
C LEU A 321 15.18 -16.02 30.81
N ASN A 322 15.28 -15.46 29.61
CA ASN A 322 14.77 -16.03 28.38
C ASN A 322 15.95 -16.62 27.60
N GLU A 323 16.00 -17.95 27.46
CA GLU A 323 17.08 -18.63 26.72
C GLU A 323 16.87 -18.45 25.21
N ARG A 324 17.95 -18.21 24.44
CA ARG A 324 17.83 -17.96 23.01
C ARG A 324 17.35 -19.20 22.25
N GLY A 325 16.34 -19.00 21.41
CA GLY A 325 15.51 -20.06 20.84
C GLY A 325 14.17 -20.23 21.57
N HIS A 326 13.99 -19.55 22.71
CA HIS A 326 12.71 -19.36 23.41
C HIS A 326 12.03 -20.66 23.85
N GLN A 327 12.76 -21.77 23.91
CA GLN A 327 12.26 -23.06 24.36
C GLN A 327 12.33 -23.23 25.88
N CYS A 328 13.12 -22.39 26.56
CA CYS A 328 13.20 -22.38 28.02
C CYS A 328 13.23 -20.95 28.56
N VAL A 329 12.50 -20.72 29.66
CA VAL A 329 12.68 -19.56 30.52
C VAL A 329 12.93 -20.02 31.95
N ARG A 330 13.70 -19.25 32.71
CA ARG A 330 14.04 -19.54 34.10
C ARG A 330 13.94 -18.31 34.97
N VAL A 331 13.67 -18.51 36.26
CA VAL A 331 14.10 -17.59 37.31
C VAL A 331 15.27 -18.25 38.03
N ILE A 332 16.38 -17.54 38.15
CA ILE A 332 17.66 -18.05 38.66
C ILE A 332 18.07 -17.24 39.88
N GLY A 333 18.56 -17.92 40.92
CA GLY A 333 19.18 -17.33 42.11
C GLY A 333 20.70 -17.57 42.12
N ILE A 334 21.46 -16.53 42.46
CA ILE A 334 22.90 -16.58 42.76
C ILE A 334 23.07 -16.29 44.25
N SER A 335 23.51 -17.27 45.03
CA SER A 335 23.84 -17.06 46.43
C SER A 335 25.16 -16.30 46.59
N VAL A 336 25.35 -15.62 47.72
CA VAL A 336 26.61 -14.93 48.09
C VAL A 336 27.85 -15.83 48.12
N HIS A 337 27.67 -17.16 48.14
CA HIS A 337 28.76 -18.15 48.07
C HIS A 337 29.09 -18.59 46.63
N GLY A 338 28.49 -17.96 45.61
CA GLY A 338 28.65 -18.33 44.20
C GLY A 338 27.82 -19.53 43.73
N HIS A 339 27.11 -20.23 44.64
CA HIS A 339 26.18 -21.30 44.25
C HIS A 339 24.97 -20.74 43.52
N ILE A 340 24.61 -21.38 42.40
CA ILE A 340 23.52 -20.95 41.52
C ILE A 340 22.46 -22.04 41.44
N ARG A 341 21.18 -21.64 41.44
CA ARG A 341 20.03 -22.54 41.38
C ARG A 341 18.87 -21.98 40.56
N THR A 342 18.12 -22.87 39.95
CA THR A 342 16.82 -22.57 39.35
C THR A 342 15.76 -22.43 40.45
N LEU A 343 14.97 -21.35 40.41
CA LEU A 343 13.82 -21.12 41.30
C LEU A 343 12.50 -21.52 40.61
N VAL A 344 12.36 -21.14 39.34
CA VAL A 344 11.25 -21.50 38.44
C VAL A 344 11.85 -21.83 37.08
N GLU A 345 11.31 -22.83 36.40
CA GLU A 345 11.66 -23.16 35.02
C GLU A 345 10.41 -23.57 34.25
N GLU A 346 10.33 -23.13 33.01
CA GLU A 346 9.34 -23.58 32.04
C GLU A 346 10.06 -23.98 30.75
N GLN A 347 9.69 -25.14 30.21
CA GLN A 347 10.27 -25.69 28.98
C GLN A 347 9.17 -26.08 27.99
N SER A 348 9.45 -25.92 26.70
CA SER A 348 8.55 -26.25 25.59
C SER A 348 9.32 -26.86 24.43
N LYS A 349 8.72 -27.84 23.75
CA LYS A 349 9.30 -28.45 22.54
C LYS A 349 9.28 -27.51 21.33
N THR A 350 8.42 -26.49 21.35
CA THR A 350 8.27 -25.51 20.27
C THR A 350 8.86 -24.17 20.72
N PHE A 351 8.09 -23.39 21.47
CA PHE A 351 8.45 -22.13 22.09
C PHE A 351 7.67 -21.94 23.40
N VAL A 352 8.15 -21.01 24.20
CA VAL A 352 7.49 -20.39 25.35
C VAL A 352 7.30 -18.92 24.97
N ASP A 353 6.05 -18.44 24.92
CA ASP A 353 5.78 -17.03 24.58
C ASP A 353 6.18 -16.13 25.75
N TYR A 354 7.44 -15.69 25.73
CA TYR A 354 8.02 -14.83 26.76
C TYR A 354 7.43 -13.40 26.72
N THR A 355 6.84 -12.99 25.59
CA THR A 355 6.24 -11.64 25.43
C THR A 355 4.94 -11.48 26.23
N LYS A 356 4.40 -12.60 26.71
CA LYS A 356 3.17 -12.70 27.52
C LYS A 356 3.44 -13.35 28.88
N ALA A 357 4.68 -13.35 29.35
CA ALA A 357 5.03 -13.77 30.70
C ALA A 357 4.65 -12.68 31.70
N TYR A 358 4.03 -13.05 32.82
CA TYR A 358 3.91 -12.17 33.99
C TYR A 358 4.60 -12.83 35.19
N PHE A 359 5.45 -12.06 35.87
CA PHE A 359 6.05 -12.44 37.14
C PHE A 359 6.28 -11.21 38.02
N GLU A 360 6.11 -11.36 39.33
CA GLU A 360 6.43 -10.31 40.32
C GLU A 360 7.09 -10.94 41.55
N ALA A 361 8.28 -10.46 41.91
CA ALA A 361 8.96 -10.85 43.15
C ALA A 361 8.50 -9.95 44.31
N LEU A 362 7.81 -10.55 45.28
CA LEU A 362 7.28 -9.89 46.46
C LEU A 362 8.39 -9.79 47.51
N ARG A 363 9.16 -8.68 47.46
CA ARG A 363 10.33 -8.48 48.34
C ARG A 363 10.01 -8.72 49.82
N GLU A 364 8.92 -8.15 50.33
CA GLU A 364 8.53 -8.24 51.75
C GLU A 364 8.34 -9.66 52.28
N SER A 365 7.80 -10.58 51.46
CA SER A 365 7.50 -11.98 51.84
C SER A 365 8.46 -13.01 51.26
N ASP A 366 9.40 -12.59 50.41
CA ASP A 366 10.31 -13.44 49.63
C ASP A 366 9.60 -14.40 48.64
N GLU A 367 8.35 -14.09 48.28
CA GLU A 367 7.52 -14.88 47.36
C GLU A 367 7.68 -14.43 45.89
N LEU A 368 7.28 -15.30 44.95
CA LEU A 368 7.27 -15.01 43.51
C LEU A 368 5.91 -15.38 42.92
N ILE A 369 5.21 -14.39 42.36
CA ILE A 369 4.03 -14.63 41.52
C ILE A 369 4.51 -14.97 40.12
N TRP A 370 3.88 -15.97 39.49
CA TRP A 370 4.16 -16.41 38.12
C TRP A 370 2.84 -16.79 37.43
N ALA A 371 2.48 -16.09 36.35
CA ALA A 371 1.22 -16.28 35.63
C ALA A 371 1.43 -16.38 34.10
N ARG A 372 0.52 -17.10 33.41
CA ARG A 372 0.72 -17.51 32.00
C ARG A 372 -0.51 -17.40 31.08
N PRO A 373 -0.27 -17.13 29.78
CA PRO A 373 -1.26 -16.58 28.83
C PRO A 373 -2.29 -17.55 28.27
N TRP A 374 -2.22 -18.85 28.59
CA TRP A 374 -3.17 -19.84 28.05
C TRP A 374 -4.62 -19.56 28.45
N MET A 375 -4.80 -18.88 29.58
CA MET A 375 -6.07 -18.26 29.99
C MET A 375 -5.88 -16.84 30.55
N VAL A 376 -4.70 -16.44 31.06
CA VAL A 376 -4.46 -15.13 31.71
C VAL A 376 -3.72 -14.17 30.79
N SER A 377 -4.44 -13.29 30.10
CA SER A 377 -3.82 -12.36 29.14
C SER A 377 -3.07 -11.21 29.79
N VAL A 378 -3.56 -10.73 30.94
CA VAL A 378 -2.95 -9.66 31.74
C VAL A 378 -3.19 -9.97 33.22
N VAL A 379 -2.18 -9.74 34.07
CA VAL A 379 -2.41 -9.59 35.51
C VAL A 379 -2.65 -8.11 35.76
N GLU A 380 -3.90 -7.78 36.07
CA GLU A 380 -4.40 -6.40 36.23
C GLU A 380 -3.84 -5.75 37.50
N SER A 381 -3.71 -6.54 38.58
CA SER A 381 -3.17 -6.08 39.86
C SER A 381 -2.96 -7.22 40.85
N VAL A 382 -2.08 -6.98 41.82
CA VAL A 382 -1.77 -7.88 42.94
C VAL A 382 -2.13 -7.19 44.26
N GLU A 383 -3.14 -7.69 44.96
CA GLU A 383 -3.50 -7.26 46.32
C GLU A 383 -2.66 -8.04 47.34
N LYS A 384 -1.58 -7.43 47.84
CA LYS A 384 -0.62 -8.10 48.74
C LYS A 384 -1.24 -8.40 50.11
N ASP A 385 -1.94 -7.43 50.71
CA ASP A 385 -2.58 -7.57 52.03
C ASP A 385 -3.68 -8.65 52.05
N ARG A 386 -4.47 -8.73 50.98
CA ARG A 386 -5.55 -9.73 50.82
C ARG A 386 -5.06 -11.03 50.19
N ARG A 387 -3.83 -11.06 49.65
CA ARG A 387 -3.21 -12.17 48.91
C ARG A 387 -4.04 -12.63 47.71
N ARG A 388 -4.51 -11.67 46.89
CA ARG A 388 -5.35 -11.90 45.71
C ARG A 388 -4.75 -11.29 44.44
N ILE A 389 -5.04 -11.90 43.30
CA ILE A 389 -4.59 -11.48 41.97
C ILE A 389 -5.84 -11.25 41.12
N TRP A 390 -5.88 -10.10 40.44
CA TRP A 390 -6.89 -9.77 39.44
C TRP A 390 -6.33 -10.03 38.05
N ILE A 391 -7.10 -10.68 37.19
CA ILE A 391 -6.65 -11.18 35.90
C ILE A 391 -7.66 -10.85 34.80
N GLN A 392 -7.17 -10.33 33.68
CA GLN A 392 -7.88 -10.40 32.41
C GLN A 392 -7.63 -11.77 31.81
N GLY A 393 -8.67 -12.45 31.32
CA GLY A 393 -8.53 -13.76 30.72
C GLY A 393 -9.38 -14.01 29.48
N TYR A 394 -8.94 -15.01 28.72
CA TYR A 394 -9.57 -15.55 27.52
C TYR A 394 -10.04 -16.99 27.79
N GLY A 395 -11.10 -17.42 27.09
CA GLY A 395 -11.63 -18.79 27.19
C GLY A 395 -12.26 -19.15 28.55
N LEU A 396 -12.53 -18.16 29.42
CA LEU A 396 -13.05 -18.40 30.77
C LEU A 396 -14.50 -18.92 30.79
N LYS A 397 -15.29 -18.63 29.75
CA LYS A 397 -16.68 -19.10 29.56
C LYS A 397 -16.71 -20.11 28.38
N PRO A 398 -16.81 -21.43 28.63
CA PRO A 398 -16.62 -22.46 27.58
C PRO A 398 -17.67 -22.49 26.45
N ASP A 399 -18.82 -21.89 26.67
CA ASP A 399 -19.95 -21.77 25.74
C ASP A 399 -19.85 -20.56 24.80
N GLN A 400 -18.83 -19.71 24.99
CA GLN A 400 -18.65 -18.45 24.27
C GLN A 400 -17.56 -18.50 23.19
N ASP A 401 -17.38 -17.39 22.47
CA ASP A 401 -16.17 -17.17 21.66
C ASP A 401 -14.95 -17.12 22.59
N PRO A 402 -13.95 -18.03 22.44
CA PRO A 402 -12.84 -18.16 23.38
C PRO A 402 -11.92 -16.94 23.41
N TYR A 403 -12.00 -16.05 22.43
CA TYR A 403 -11.21 -14.82 22.36
C TYR A 403 -11.88 -13.62 23.05
N ARG A 404 -12.97 -13.83 23.81
CA ARG A 404 -13.60 -12.78 24.61
C ARG A 404 -12.85 -12.57 25.93
N THR A 405 -12.60 -11.30 26.22
CA THR A 405 -12.01 -10.85 27.49
C THR A 405 -13.03 -10.95 28.63
N HIS A 406 -12.63 -11.55 29.74
CA HIS A 406 -13.35 -11.51 31.01
C HIS A 406 -12.40 -11.10 32.15
N LEU A 407 -12.92 -10.39 33.14
CA LEU A 407 -12.24 -10.17 34.43
C LEU A 407 -12.50 -11.37 35.34
N ALA A 408 -11.44 -11.85 35.98
CA ALA A 408 -11.51 -12.82 37.07
C ALA A 408 -10.55 -12.45 38.21
N ARG A 409 -10.73 -13.11 39.35
CA ARG A 409 -9.93 -12.98 40.57
C ARG A 409 -9.52 -14.38 41.05
N VAL A 410 -8.34 -14.50 41.66
CA VAL A 410 -7.86 -15.74 42.29
C VAL A 410 -6.94 -15.42 43.47
N ASN A 411 -6.89 -16.26 44.49
CA ASN A 411 -5.94 -16.13 45.59
C ASN A 411 -4.51 -16.56 45.17
N PHE A 412 -3.48 -16.14 45.92
CA PHE A 412 -2.07 -16.48 45.63
C PHE A 412 -1.81 -18.01 45.59
N ASP A 413 -2.61 -18.81 46.30
CA ASP A 413 -2.53 -20.28 46.33
C ASP A 413 -3.35 -20.96 45.21
N GLY A 414 -4.00 -20.19 44.34
CA GLY A 414 -4.87 -20.70 43.28
C GLY A 414 -6.31 -20.98 43.71
N SER A 415 -6.67 -20.76 44.98
CA SER A 415 -8.05 -20.90 45.48
C SER A 415 -8.94 -19.71 45.09
N ASP A 416 -10.26 -19.86 45.28
CA ASP A 416 -11.26 -18.79 45.06
C ASP A 416 -11.27 -18.19 43.64
N PHE A 417 -10.99 -19.00 42.61
CA PHE A 417 -11.07 -18.56 41.22
C PHE A 417 -12.51 -18.15 40.86
N THR A 418 -12.72 -16.85 40.68
CA THR A 418 -14.06 -16.25 40.47
C THR A 418 -14.04 -15.39 39.22
N ILE A 419 -14.93 -15.66 38.26
CA ILE A 419 -15.13 -14.80 37.08
C ILE A 419 -16.13 -13.71 37.48
N LEU A 420 -15.72 -12.45 37.37
CA LEU A 420 -16.48 -11.30 37.88
C LEU A 420 -17.32 -10.60 36.81
N THR A 421 -17.05 -10.86 35.53
CA THR A 421 -17.82 -10.33 34.40
C THR A 421 -18.81 -11.35 33.87
N ASP A 422 -20.00 -10.90 33.49
CA ASP A 422 -21.03 -11.73 32.87
C ASP A 422 -21.74 -11.02 31.71
N GLY A 423 -22.11 -11.79 30.70
CA GLY A 423 -22.53 -11.31 29.38
C GLY A 423 -21.95 -12.17 28.26
N ASP A 424 -22.65 -12.22 27.12
CA ASP A 424 -22.16 -12.89 25.90
C ASP A 424 -21.36 -11.88 25.07
N GLY A 425 -20.15 -11.51 25.48
CA GLY A 425 -19.39 -10.44 24.83
C GLY A 425 -17.94 -10.32 25.31
N THR A 426 -17.19 -9.41 24.70
CA THR A 426 -15.85 -9.05 25.18
C THR A 426 -15.99 -7.86 26.13
N HIS A 427 -15.38 -7.96 27.32
CA HIS A 427 -15.53 -7.01 28.42
C HIS A 427 -14.36 -6.02 28.51
N SER A 428 -14.65 -4.84 29.04
CA SER A 428 -13.70 -3.79 29.43
C SER A 428 -14.21 -3.13 30.71
N TRP A 429 -13.33 -2.72 31.63
CA TRP A 429 -13.76 -2.28 32.96
C TRP A 429 -12.94 -1.13 33.53
N THR A 430 -13.54 -0.43 34.50
CA THR A 430 -12.89 0.61 35.31
C THR A 430 -13.36 0.50 36.76
N PHE A 431 -12.44 0.33 37.70
CA PHE A 431 -12.73 0.19 39.14
C PHE A 431 -13.13 1.51 39.82
N SER A 432 -13.79 1.41 40.97
CA SER A 432 -13.85 2.46 41.98
C SER A 432 -12.47 2.70 42.61
N PRO A 433 -12.19 3.86 43.24
CA PRO A 433 -10.89 4.17 43.84
C PRO A 433 -10.42 3.14 44.88
N ASP A 434 -11.37 2.56 45.61
CA ASP A 434 -11.17 1.53 46.63
C ASP A 434 -11.38 0.09 46.13
N ARG A 435 -11.65 -0.07 44.83
CA ARG A 435 -11.91 -1.36 44.14
C ARG A 435 -13.02 -2.20 44.76
N ARG A 436 -13.98 -1.61 45.48
CA ARG A 436 -15.23 -2.31 45.90
C ARG A 436 -16.19 -2.56 44.75
N TYR A 437 -16.16 -1.71 43.72
CA TYR A 437 -17.04 -1.77 42.58
C TYR A 437 -16.26 -1.61 41.27
N PHE A 438 -16.86 -2.00 40.16
CA PHE A 438 -16.34 -1.66 38.84
C PHE A 438 -17.46 -1.44 37.83
N LYS A 439 -17.24 -0.49 36.92
CA LYS A 439 -18.07 -0.30 35.73
C LYS A 439 -17.56 -1.25 34.65
N ASP A 440 -18.38 -2.21 34.28
CA ASP A 440 -18.16 -3.16 33.18
C ASP A 440 -18.82 -2.60 31.92
N THR A 441 -18.16 -2.71 30.77
CA THR A 441 -18.71 -2.36 29.46
C THR A 441 -18.36 -3.48 28.49
N TRP A 442 -19.39 -4.17 28.02
CA TRP A 442 -19.24 -5.34 27.17
C TRP A 442 -20.03 -5.21 25.87
N SER A 443 -19.52 -5.82 24.82
CA SER A 443 -20.13 -5.76 23.49
C SER A 443 -19.79 -6.98 22.64
N ARG A 444 -20.42 -7.08 21.47
CA ARG A 444 -20.00 -7.98 20.39
C ARG A 444 -19.88 -7.22 19.09
N VAL A 445 -19.13 -7.75 18.14
CA VAL A 445 -19.10 -7.27 16.76
C VAL A 445 -20.50 -7.11 16.11
N ASP A 446 -21.53 -7.85 16.59
CA ASP A 446 -22.93 -7.80 16.13
C ASP A 446 -23.91 -7.14 17.13
N SER A 447 -23.43 -6.61 18.26
CA SER A 447 -24.26 -6.11 19.37
C SER A 447 -23.64 -4.88 20.03
N PRO A 448 -24.32 -3.71 20.05
CA PRO A 448 -23.85 -2.50 20.70
C PRO A 448 -23.44 -2.70 22.16
N PRO A 449 -22.61 -1.80 22.72
CA PRO A 449 -22.16 -1.92 24.10
C PRO A 449 -23.31 -1.85 25.11
N THR A 450 -23.16 -2.61 26.18
CA THR A 450 -23.95 -2.47 27.42
C THR A 450 -22.98 -2.16 28.55
N ALA A 451 -23.22 -1.07 29.25
CA ALA A 451 -22.45 -0.62 30.41
C ALA A 451 -23.25 -0.87 31.69
N VAL A 452 -22.65 -1.56 32.64
CA VAL A 452 -23.27 -1.95 33.92
C VAL A 452 -22.31 -1.68 35.07
N LEU A 453 -22.86 -1.45 36.26
CA LEU A 453 -22.11 -1.42 37.51
C LEU A 453 -22.12 -2.82 38.13
N ARG A 454 -20.95 -3.31 38.56
CA ARG A 454 -20.79 -4.61 39.24
C ARG A 454 -20.15 -4.45 40.61
N ASP A 455 -20.53 -5.35 41.51
CA ASP A 455 -19.82 -5.58 42.78
C ASP A 455 -18.50 -6.31 42.50
N ALA A 456 -17.39 -5.83 43.06
CA ALA A 456 -16.06 -6.38 42.78
C ALA A 456 -15.73 -7.62 43.62
N GLU A 457 -16.49 -7.91 44.67
CA GLU A 457 -16.27 -9.08 45.51
C GLU A 457 -16.97 -10.33 44.93
N SER A 458 -18.17 -10.16 44.38
CA SER A 458 -19.03 -11.23 43.84
C SER A 458 -19.18 -11.25 42.31
N GLY A 459 -18.97 -10.12 41.63
CA GLY A 459 -19.29 -9.94 40.20
C GLY A 459 -20.78 -9.67 39.92
N GLU A 460 -21.63 -9.61 40.95
CA GLU A 460 -23.07 -9.35 40.81
C GLU A 460 -23.33 -8.04 40.05
N GLU A 461 -24.28 -8.07 39.12
CA GLU A 461 -24.76 -6.88 38.44
C GLU A 461 -25.60 -6.02 39.38
N MET A 462 -25.11 -4.83 39.70
CA MET A 462 -25.76 -3.91 40.64
C MET A 462 -26.76 -3.00 39.93
N LEU A 463 -26.43 -2.51 38.73
CA LEU A 463 -27.24 -1.53 38.00
C LEU A 463 -26.87 -1.48 36.50
N GLU A 464 -27.86 -1.50 35.59
CA GLU A 464 -27.65 -1.16 34.17
C GLU A 464 -27.47 0.37 34.03
N LEU A 465 -26.32 0.80 33.52
CA LEU A 465 -25.97 2.20 33.35
C LEU A 465 -26.39 2.70 31.98
N GLU A 466 -25.91 2.07 30.91
CA GLU A 466 -26.28 2.44 29.53
C GLU A 466 -26.35 1.22 28.62
N LYS A 467 -27.17 1.31 27.57
CA LYS A 467 -27.37 0.24 26.60
C LYS A 467 -27.60 0.80 25.20
N GLY A 468 -26.77 0.40 24.26
CA GLY A 468 -26.86 0.88 22.88
C GLY A 468 -27.98 0.19 22.09
N SER A 469 -28.65 0.94 21.22
CA SER A 469 -29.49 0.39 20.15
C SER A 469 -28.77 0.53 18.81
N ARG A 470 -29.02 -0.43 17.90
CA ARG A 470 -28.53 -0.42 16.52
C ARG A 470 -29.61 -0.07 15.50
N GLU A 471 -30.85 0.14 15.94
CA GLU A 471 -32.01 0.40 15.06
C GLU A 471 -31.74 1.59 14.13
N ASP A 472 -31.29 2.71 14.70
CA ASP A 472 -30.87 3.90 13.96
C ASP A 472 -29.74 3.64 12.95
N LEU A 473 -28.82 2.70 13.23
CA LEU A 473 -27.75 2.35 12.31
C LEU A 473 -28.29 1.56 11.12
N GLU A 474 -29.11 0.55 11.40
CA GLU A 474 -29.74 -0.32 10.40
C GLU A 474 -30.68 0.50 9.49
N GLU A 475 -31.43 1.47 10.03
CA GLU A 475 -32.24 2.41 9.24
C GLU A 475 -31.41 3.30 8.31
N ASN A 476 -30.18 3.65 8.71
CA ASN A 476 -29.25 4.45 7.92
C ASN A 476 -28.28 3.61 7.06
N GLY A 477 -28.55 2.31 6.88
CA GLY A 477 -27.84 1.44 5.94
C GLY A 477 -26.56 0.80 6.47
N TRP A 478 -26.29 0.88 7.78
CA TRP A 478 -25.22 0.08 8.40
C TRP A 478 -25.54 -1.41 8.30
N THR A 479 -24.53 -2.22 7.97
CA THR A 479 -24.70 -3.67 7.83
C THR A 479 -24.12 -4.40 9.02
N CYS A 480 -24.97 -5.14 9.74
CA CYS A 480 -24.54 -5.93 10.88
C CYS A 480 -23.57 -7.06 10.45
N PRO A 481 -22.35 -7.12 11.02
CA PRO A 481 -21.39 -8.20 10.79
C PRO A 481 -21.98 -9.55 11.22
N GLU A 482 -21.93 -10.55 10.35
CA GLU A 482 -22.42 -11.88 10.67
C GLU A 482 -21.31 -12.71 11.31
N ARG A 483 -21.41 -13.01 12.61
CA ARG A 483 -20.51 -13.98 13.26
C ARG A 483 -20.73 -15.37 12.67
N PHE A 484 -19.64 -16.06 12.33
CA PHE A 484 -19.72 -17.45 11.87
C PHE A 484 -18.59 -18.29 12.48
N VAL A 485 -18.93 -19.53 12.84
CA VAL A 485 -18.03 -20.51 13.43
C VAL A 485 -18.21 -21.84 12.69
N ALA A 486 -17.09 -22.47 12.35
CA ALA A 486 -17.07 -23.77 11.69
C ALA A 486 -15.82 -24.55 12.12
N PRO A 487 -15.81 -25.89 12.01
CA PRO A 487 -14.58 -26.66 12.17
C PRO A 487 -13.52 -26.27 11.13
N GLY A 488 -12.25 -26.30 11.53
CA GLY A 488 -11.10 -26.03 10.67
C GLY A 488 -10.72 -27.22 9.79
N ARG A 489 -9.46 -27.25 9.34
CA ARG A 489 -8.93 -28.29 8.43
C ARG A 489 -9.00 -29.72 8.98
N ASP A 490 -9.09 -29.86 10.31
CA ASP A 490 -9.14 -31.14 11.02
C ASP A 490 -10.58 -31.69 11.14
N GLY A 491 -11.60 -30.87 10.86
CA GLY A 491 -13.01 -31.23 11.02
C GLY A 491 -13.52 -31.19 12.47
N GLU A 492 -12.68 -30.78 13.44
CA GLU A 492 -13.00 -30.82 14.88
C GLU A 492 -12.79 -29.46 15.57
N THR A 493 -11.68 -28.76 15.31
CA THR A 493 -11.32 -27.52 15.99
C THR A 493 -12.17 -26.35 15.49
N LEU A 494 -12.96 -25.74 16.38
CA LEU A 494 -13.79 -24.57 16.03
C LEU A 494 -12.93 -23.31 15.74
N ILE A 495 -13.13 -22.80 14.52
CA ILE A 495 -12.52 -21.60 13.94
C ILE A 495 -13.56 -20.50 13.87
N TYR A 496 -13.21 -19.33 14.41
CA TYR A 496 -14.11 -18.20 14.61
C TYR A 496 -13.80 -17.11 13.58
N GLY A 497 -14.84 -16.50 13.02
CA GLY A 497 -14.70 -15.43 12.04
C GLY A 497 -15.96 -14.59 11.89
N ILE A 498 -15.88 -13.58 11.02
CA ILE A 498 -17.03 -12.77 10.61
C ILE A 498 -17.19 -12.76 9.09
N ILE A 499 -18.43 -12.59 8.66
CA ILE A 499 -18.82 -12.37 7.27
C ILE A 499 -19.43 -10.97 7.19
N MET A 500 -18.75 -10.08 6.46
CA MET A 500 -19.27 -8.78 6.08
C MET A 500 -19.95 -8.86 4.71
N ARG A 501 -21.11 -8.21 4.61
CA ARG A 501 -21.97 -8.24 3.42
C ARG A 501 -22.16 -6.81 2.87
N PRO A 502 -22.42 -6.64 1.56
CA PRO A 502 -22.81 -5.34 1.01
C PRO A 502 -24.12 -4.84 1.64
N ALA A 503 -24.27 -3.52 1.80
CA ALA A 503 -25.49 -2.93 2.36
C ALA A 503 -26.76 -3.20 1.52
N ASP A 504 -26.63 -3.40 0.20
CA ASP A 504 -27.74 -3.78 -0.69
C ASP A 504 -27.79 -5.30 -1.00
N HIS A 505 -27.27 -6.13 -0.08
CA HIS A 505 -27.18 -7.58 -0.21
C HIS A 505 -28.52 -8.23 -0.57
N GLN A 506 -28.48 -9.08 -1.61
CA GLN A 506 -29.62 -9.83 -2.11
C GLN A 506 -29.25 -11.32 -2.14
N SER A 507 -29.92 -12.14 -1.34
CA SER A 507 -29.60 -13.56 -1.13
C SER A 507 -29.73 -14.46 -2.38
N HIS A 508 -30.32 -13.94 -3.47
CA HIS A 508 -30.42 -14.60 -4.77
C HIS A 508 -29.29 -14.24 -5.76
N MET A 509 -28.40 -13.32 -5.37
CA MET A 509 -27.25 -12.88 -6.15
C MET A 509 -26.00 -13.72 -5.85
N SER A 510 -24.91 -13.48 -6.56
CA SER A 510 -23.65 -14.22 -6.42
C SER A 510 -22.48 -13.23 -6.33
N TYR A 511 -21.92 -13.11 -5.14
CA TYR A 511 -20.91 -12.12 -4.77
C TYR A 511 -19.52 -12.76 -4.72
N PRO A 512 -18.49 -12.12 -5.31
CA PRO A 512 -17.11 -12.51 -5.08
C PRO A 512 -16.73 -12.33 -3.60
N VAL A 513 -15.82 -13.17 -3.12
CA VAL A 513 -15.40 -13.19 -1.71
C VAL A 513 -13.99 -12.61 -1.57
N ILE A 514 -13.72 -11.86 -0.52
CA ILE A 514 -12.37 -11.43 -0.11
C ILE A 514 -12.08 -12.02 1.26
N ASP A 515 -11.00 -12.79 1.37
CA ASP A 515 -10.38 -13.18 2.63
C ASP A 515 -9.37 -12.08 3.03
N ASP A 516 -9.72 -11.26 4.02
CA ASP A 516 -8.83 -10.27 4.63
C ASP A 516 -8.10 -10.98 5.78
N ILE A 517 -6.89 -11.45 5.49
CA ILE A 517 -6.12 -12.38 6.33
C ILE A 517 -5.03 -11.68 7.16
N TYR A 518 -4.89 -12.15 8.40
CA TYR A 518 -3.71 -11.87 9.24
C TYR A 518 -3.50 -13.02 10.23
N ALA A 519 -2.63 -13.97 9.88
CA ALA A 519 -2.33 -15.14 10.70
C ALA A 519 -0.99 -14.98 11.45
N GLY A 520 -0.73 -13.79 11.99
CA GLY A 520 0.48 -13.50 12.76
C GLY A 520 0.39 -14.11 14.18
N PRO A 521 1.30 -15.03 14.60
CA PRO A 521 1.12 -15.81 15.85
C PRO A 521 1.20 -15.03 17.17
N HIS A 522 1.45 -13.72 17.11
CA HIS A 522 1.50 -12.86 18.29
C HIS A 522 0.10 -12.39 18.76
N HIS A 523 -0.95 -12.62 17.96
CA HIS A 523 -2.33 -12.25 18.29
C HIS A 523 -3.38 -13.06 17.51
N PHE A 524 -4.65 -12.70 17.66
CA PHE A 524 -5.75 -12.97 16.71
C PHE A 524 -6.14 -11.68 15.95
N TYR A 525 -6.91 -11.78 14.87
CA TYR A 525 -7.25 -10.68 13.97
C TYR A 525 -8.72 -10.25 13.97
N VAL A 526 -9.65 -11.19 14.10
CA VAL A 526 -11.08 -10.91 13.93
C VAL A 526 -11.59 -10.01 15.07
N PRO A 527 -12.27 -8.89 14.79
CA PRO A 527 -12.77 -8.00 15.83
C PRO A 527 -13.84 -8.68 16.71
N LYS A 528 -13.72 -8.49 18.02
CA LYS A 528 -14.63 -9.08 19.02
C LYS A 528 -15.62 -8.07 19.60
N ALA A 529 -15.18 -6.82 19.77
CA ALA A 529 -16.01 -5.70 20.22
C ALA A 529 -16.87 -5.10 19.09
N PHE A 530 -17.91 -4.36 19.47
CA PHE A 530 -18.74 -3.60 18.54
C PHE A 530 -17.94 -2.47 17.87
N SER A 531 -18.20 -2.25 16.59
CA SER A 531 -17.78 -1.03 15.90
C SER A 531 -18.73 -0.73 14.74
N THR A 532 -19.10 0.54 14.65
CA THR A 532 -19.96 1.11 13.60
C THR A 532 -19.22 1.29 12.28
N ARG A 533 -17.88 1.41 12.31
CA ARG A 533 -17.01 1.60 11.14
C ARG A 533 -15.99 0.46 11.03
N GLN A 534 -16.45 -0.70 10.55
CA GLN A 534 -15.56 -1.84 10.29
C GLN A 534 -14.60 -1.51 9.14
N ARG A 535 -13.29 -1.75 9.32
CA ARG A 535 -12.26 -1.43 8.32
C ARG A 535 -12.59 -2.05 6.94
N VAL A 536 -13.12 -3.26 6.95
CA VAL A 536 -13.50 -4.05 5.78
C VAL A 536 -14.80 -3.60 5.10
N GLN A 537 -15.63 -2.77 5.74
CA GLN A 537 -16.93 -2.32 5.19
C GLN A 537 -16.75 -1.66 3.82
N ARG A 538 -15.68 -0.89 3.61
CA ARG A 538 -15.34 -0.26 2.30
C ARG A 538 -15.35 -1.25 1.12
N TRP A 539 -14.89 -2.49 1.35
CA TRP A 539 -14.83 -3.53 0.32
C TRP A 539 -16.20 -4.21 0.18
N ALA A 540 -16.91 -4.39 1.29
CA ALA A 540 -18.28 -4.91 1.26
C ALA A 540 -19.23 -3.97 0.49
N ASP A 541 -19.12 -2.67 0.71
CA ASP A 541 -19.86 -1.61 -0.01
C ASP A 541 -19.50 -1.56 -1.50
N GLN A 542 -18.34 -2.08 -1.91
CA GLN A 542 -18.00 -2.28 -3.32
C GLN A 542 -18.70 -3.49 -3.95
N GLY A 543 -19.49 -4.27 -3.20
CA GLY A 543 -20.18 -5.46 -3.70
C GLY A 543 -19.39 -6.76 -3.52
N TYR A 544 -18.44 -6.79 -2.56
CA TYR A 544 -17.81 -8.02 -2.10
C TYR A 544 -18.51 -8.59 -0.88
N VAL A 545 -18.38 -9.90 -0.69
CA VAL A 545 -18.47 -10.48 0.65
C VAL A 545 -17.05 -10.47 1.21
N VAL A 546 -16.83 -9.92 2.39
CA VAL A 546 -15.49 -9.88 3.01
C VAL A 546 -15.53 -10.74 4.26
N VAL A 547 -14.52 -11.59 4.44
CA VAL A 547 -14.38 -12.43 5.62
C VAL A 547 -13.10 -12.09 6.36
N GLN A 548 -13.14 -12.26 7.68
CA GLN A 548 -11.95 -12.30 8.53
C GLN A 548 -12.08 -13.56 9.38
N ILE A 549 -11.00 -14.33 9.52
CA ILE A 549 -11.00 -15.67 10.13
C ILE A 549 -9.78 -15.81 11.05
N ASP A 550 -9.96 -16.34 12.28
CA ASP A 550 -8.89 -16.63 13.24
C ASP A 550 -8.59 -18.15 13.26
N GLY A 551 -7.78 -18.61 12.30
CA GLY A 551 -7.39 -20.01 12.16
C GLY A 551 -6.26 -20.49 13.09
N MET A 552 -5.89 -21.78 13.01
CA MET A 552 -4.88 -22.37 13.89
C MET A 552 -3.49 -21.77 13.65
N GLY A 553 -2.73 -21.56 14.73
CA GLY A 553 -1.47 -20.82 14.73
C GLY A 553 -1.59 -19.37 15.21
N THR A 554 -2.80 -18.83 15.35
CA THR A 554 -3.04 -17.56 16.06
C THR A 554 -2.97 -17.74 17.60
N ASN A 555 -2.70 -16.66 18.33
CA ASN A 555 -2.47 -16.67 19.79
C ASN A 555 -3.78 -16.74 20.59
N TRP A 556 -3.73 -16.65 21.93
CA TRP A 556 -4.90 -16.56 22.83
C TRP A 556 -5.89 -17.73 22.76
N ARG A 557 -5.39 -18.90 22.33
CA ARG A 557 -6.05 -20.21 22.43
C ARG A 557 -5.13 -21.18 23.17
N SER A 558 -5.50 -22.46 23.17
CA SER A 558 -4.68 -23.51 23.78
C SER A 558 -3.29 -23.60 23.13
N LYS A 559 -2.31 -24.11 23.90
CA LYS A 559 -0.95 -24.38 23.42
C LYS A 559 -0.93 -25.14 22.09
N ALA A 560 -1.77 -26.17 21.95
CA ALA A 560 -1.86 -27.00 20.75
C ALA A 560 -2.41 -26.23 19.53
N PHE A 561 -3.34 -25.30 19.74
CA PHE A 561 -3.87 -24.44 18.68
C PHE A 561 -2.81 -23.46 18.17
N HIS A 562 -2.03 -22.86 19.09
CA HIS A 562 -0.97 -21.92 18.76
C HIS A 562 0.26 -22.62 18.14
N ASP A 563 0.63 -23.82 18.62
CA ASP A 563 1.81 -24.58 18.15
C ASP A 563 1.84 -24.91 16.65
N VAL A 564 0.71 -24.83 15.96
CA VAL A 564 0.61 -24.99 14.49
C VAL A 564 1.49 -23.99 13.72
N CYS A 565 1.81 -22.83 14.31
CA CYS A 565 2.70 -21.84 13.68
C CYS A 565 4.19 -22.21 13.74
N TYR A 566 4.59 -23.10 14.65
CA TYR A 566 6.01 -23.27 14.98
C TYR A 566 6.78 -23.90 13.82
N LYS A 567 7.80 -23.19 13.34
CA LYS A 567 8.59 -23.55 12.15
C LYS A 567 7.74 -23.76 10.88
N ASN A 568 6.58 -23.11 10.81
CA ASN A 568 5.51 -23.41 9.85
C ASN A 568 4.74 -22.13 9.43
N LEU A 569 5.42 -20.98 9.34
CA LEU A 569 4.76 -19.68 9.07
C LEU A 569 4.19 -19.53 7.65
N ASP A 570 4.54 -20.39 6.70
CA ASP A 570 3.92 -20.44 5.36
C ASP A 570 2.54 -21.11 5.35
N ASP A 571 2.19 -21.87 6.39
CA ASP A 571 0.85 -22.40 6.57
C ASP A 571 -0.17 -21.27 6.73
N GLY A 572 0.16 -20.28 7.57
CA GLY A 572 -0.59 -19.03 7.74
C GLY A 572 -2.10 -19.23 7.95
N SER A 573 -2.49 -20.32 8.62
CA SER A 573 -3.87 -20.81 8.76
C SER A 573 -4.69 -21.01 7.47
N LEU A 574 -4.06 -20.95 6.29
CA LEU A 574 -4.73 -20.97 4.98
C LEU A 574 -5.65 -22.20 4.77
N PRO A 575 -5.28 -23.44 5.18
CA PRO A 575 -6.18 -24.59 5.09
C PRO A 575 -7.44 -24.47 5.97
N ASP A 576 -7.35 -23.77 7.12
CA ASP A 576 -8.51 -23.52 7.98
C ASP A 576 -9.45 -22.48 7.35
N HIS A 577 -8.89 -21.44 6.72
CA HIS A 577 -9.66 -20.43 6.01
C HIS A 577 -10.45 -21.05 4.85
N ILE A 578 -9.83 -21.96 4.09
CA ILE A 578 -10.49 -22.70 3.01
C ILE A 578 -11.64 -23.55 3.54
N ALA A 579 -11.40 -24.37 4.58
CA ALA A 579 -12.43 -25.22 5.19
C ALA A 579 -13.60 -24.39 5.76
N TRP A 580 -13.30 -23.28 6.43
CA TRP A 580 -14.28 -22.35 6.98
C TRP A 580 -15.09 -21.65 5.88
N LEU A 581 -14.46 -21.25 4.77
CA LEU A 581 -15.14 -20.66 3.61
C LEU A 581 -16.07 -21.66 2.91
N GLU A 582 -15.65 -22.92 2.74
CA GLU A 582 -16.48 -24.00 2.21
C GLU A 582 -17.70 -24.27 3.11
N ALA A 583 -17.47 -24.32 4.44
CA ALA A 583 -18.55 -24.43 5.42
C ALA A 583 -19.51 -23.22 5.38
N ALA A 584 -18.98 -22.00 5.26
CA ALA A 584 -19.77 -20.77 5.17
C ALA A 584 -20.67 -20.75 3.93
N ALA A 585 -20.11 -21.07 2.76
CA ALA A 585 -20.83 -21.08 1.48
C ALA A 585 -21.86 -22.22 1.38
N SER A 586 -21.69 -23.32 2.12
CA SER A 586 -22.64 -24.45 2.13
C SER A 586 -24.07 -24.05 2.51
N THR A 587 -24.21 -23.03 3.37
CA THR A 587 -25.49 -22.44 3.80
C THR A 587 -25.72 -21.04 3.20
N ARG A 588 -24.72 -20.47 2.52
CA ARG A 588 -24.74 -19.14 1.89
C ARG A 588 -24.40 -19.25 0.41
N PRO A 589 -25.32 -19.76 -0.45
CA PRO A 589 -25.06 -20.02 -1.87
C PRO A 589 -24.76 -18.75 -2.70
N TRP A 590 -24.91 -17.57 -2.09
CA TRP A 590 -24.52 -16.27 -2.64
C TRP A 590 -23.02 -15.95 -2.48
N MET A 591 -22.26 -16.71 -1.68
CA MET A 591 -20.80 -16.64 -1.61
C MET A 591 -20.19 -17.40 -2.78
N ASP A 592 -19.62 -16.68 -3.76
CA ASP A 592 -19.05 -17.29 -4.96
C ASP A 592 -17.60 -17.76 -4.73
N LEU A 593 -17.44 -19.00 -4.25
CA LEU A 593 -16.12 -19.61 -4.09
C LEU A 593 -15.36 -19.88 -5.40
N SER A 594 -15.95 -19.58 -6.58
CA SER A 594 -15.18 -19.51 -7.84
C SER A 594 -14.45 -18.18 -8.06
N ARG A 595 -14.68 -17.19 -7.16
CA ARG A 595 -14.08 -15.84 -7.18
C ARG A 595 -13.68 -15.40 -5.77
N VAL A 596 -12.74 -16.12 -5.15
CA VAL A 596 -12.14 -15.73 -3.85
C VAL A 596 -10.84 -14.96 -4.07
N GLY A 597 -10.78 -13.71 -3.62
CA GLY A 597 -9.52 -12.97 -3.47
C GLY A 597 -8.96 -13.11 -2.06
N ILE A 598 -7.65 -12.92 -1.89
CA ILE A 598 -6.99 -12.86 -0.58
C ILE A 598 -6.20 -11.56 -0.45
N MET A 599 -6.26 -10.91 0.72
CA MET A 599 -5.48 -9.70 1.00
C MET A 599 -5.01 -9.62 2.43
N GLY A 600 -3.87 -8.99 2.68
CA GLY A 600 -3.39 -8.74 4.03
C GLY A 600 -2.15 -7.84 4.07
N VAL A 601 -1.80 -7.40 5.29
CA VAL A 601 -0.64 -6.55 5.58
C VAL A 601 0.30 -7.19 6.59
N SER A 602 1.61 -6.91 6.50
CA SER A 602 2.61 -7.41 7.45
C SER A 602 2.68 -8.95 7.42
N ALA A 603 2.48 -9.63 8.55
CA ALA A 603 2.26 -11.09 8.57
C ALA A 603 1.12 -11.51 7.62
N GLY A 604 0.00 -10.78 7.59
CA GLY A 604 -1.08 -10.99 6.62
C GLY A 604 -0.66 -10.81 5.15
N GLY A 605 0.31 -9.94 4.86
CA GLY A 605 0.89 -9.77 3.52
C GLY A 605 1.75 -10.98 3.12
N GLN A 606 2.51 -11.53 4.07
CA GLN A 606 3.19 -12.81 3.91
C GLN A 606 2.19 -13.95 3.67
N ASN A 607 1.08 -14.01 4.42
CA ASN A 607 0.03 -15.03 4.27
C ASN A 607 -0.71 -14.90 2.93
N ALA A 608 -1.06 -13.68 2.48
CA ALA A 608 -1.74 -13.45 1.21
C ALA A 608 -0.88 -13.88 0.00
N ALA A 609 0.44 -13.61 0.04
CA ALA A 609 1.36 -14.13 -0.97
C ALA A 609 1.48 -15.67 -0.91
N ALA A 610 1.58 -16.24 0.30
CA ALA A 610 1.59 -17.70 0.48
C ALA A 610 0.31 -18.36 -0.07
N GLY A 611 -0.86 -17.73 0.14
CA GLY A 611 -2.14 -18.14 -0.44
C GLY A 611 -2.09 -18.28 -1.97
N MET A 612 -1.54 -17.29 -2.68
CA MET A 612 -1.40 -17.36 -4.15
C MET A 612 -0.32 -18.34 -4.64
N LEU A 613 0.69 -18.61 -3.81
CA LEU A 613 1.80 -19.51 -4.12
C LEU A 613 1.47 -20.99 -3.84
N HIS A 614 0.77 -21.29 -2.75
CA HIS A 614 0.48 -22.64 -2.27
C HIS A 614 -0.97 -23.06 -2.55
N HIS A 615 -1.92 -22.12 -2.51
CA HIS A 615 -3.36 -22.35 -2.64
C HIS A 615 -4.01 -21.59 -3.81
N GLY A 616 -3.23 -21.12 -4.80
CA GLY A 616 -3.70 -20.37 -5.99
C GLY A 616 -4.51 -21.19 -7.01
N THR A 617 -5.14 -22.28 -6.59
CA THR A 617 -6.27 -22.94 -7.27
C THR A 617 -7.62 -22.60 -6.64
N PHE A 618 -7.61 -22.17 -5.37
CA PHE A 618 -8.77 -21.69 -4.62
C PHE A 618 -8.81 -20.16 -4.66
N PHE A 619 -7.68 -19.52 -4.35
CA PHE A 619 -7.55 -18.06 -4.45
C PHE A 619 -7.32 -17.61 -5.91
N SER A 620 -8.20 -16.75 -6.39
CA SER A 620 -8.25 -16.22 -7.75
C SER A 620 -7.41 -14.96 -7.96
N ALA A 621 -7.11 -14.21 -6.89
CA ALA A 621 -6.27 -13.00 -6.92
C ALA A 621 -5.72 -12.69 -5.51
N GLY A 622 -4.52 -12.10 -5.42
CA GLY A 622 -3.88 -11.76 -4.15
C GLY A 622 -3.39 -10.31 -4.05
N ILE A 623 -3.47 -9.70 -2.86
CA ILE A 623 -2.85 -8.41 -2.54
C ILE A 623 -2.03 -8.56 -1.24
N ALA A 624 -0.71 -8.42 -1.34
CA ALA A 624 0.21 -8.50 -0.21
C ALA A 624 0.86 -7.14 0.05
N ASP A 625 0.58 -6.55 1.22
CA ASP A 625 1.13 -5.27 1.65
C ASP A 625 2.19 -5.46 2.73
N SER A 626 3.37 -4.83 2.57
CA SER A 626 4.45 -4.79 3.58
C SER A 626 4.82 -6.17 4.14
N GLY A 627 4.86 -7.20 3.26
CA GLY A 627 4.93 -8.60 3.65
C GLY A 627 6.34 -9.10 3.98
N CYS A 628 6.48 -9.84 5.09
CA CYS A 628 7.72 -10.58 5.37
C CYS A 628 7.84 -11.80 4.45
N HIS A 629 8.37 -11.61 3.25
CA HIS A 629 8.45 -12.70 2.26
C HIS A 629 9.62 -13.67 2.48
N ASP A 630 10.55 -13.35 3.37
CA ASP A 630 11.57 -14.26 3.89
C ASP A 630 11.94 -13.92 5.34
N ASN A 631 11.58 -14.81 6.26
CA ASN A 631 11.74 -14.63 7.71
C ASN A 631 13.19 -14.38 8.18
N ARG A 632 14.20 -14.62 7.32
CA ARG A 632 15.62 -14.34 7.61
C ARG A 632 16.01 -12.88 7.37
N MET A 633 15.15 -12.11 6.71
CA MET A 633 15.39 -10.69 6.40
C MET A 633 14.78 -9.72 7.43
N ASP A 634 13.78 -10.19 8.18
CA ASP A 634 13.00 -9.43 9.15
C ASP A 634 13.57 -9.49 10.57
N LYS A 635 12.98 -8.72 11.49
CA LYS A 635 13.41 -8.57 12.89
C LYS A 635 13.56 -9.91 13.63
N LEU A 636 14.73 -10.08 14.24
CA LEU A 636 15.15 -11.25 15.00
C LEU A 636 14.13 -11.72 16.06
N TRP A 637 13.62 -10.80 16.88
CA TRP A 637 12.78 -11.15 18.05
C TRP A 637 11.50 -11.91 17.69
N TRP A 638 10.86 -11.53 16.59
CA TRP A 638 9.61 -12.12 16.15
C TRP A 638 9.87 -13.45 15.44
N ASN A 639 10.91 -13.49 14.61
CA ASN A 639 11.19 -14.64 13.77
C ASN A 639 11.85 -15.79 14.56
N GLU A 640 12.79 -15.53 15.48
CA GLU A 640 13.38 -16.59 16.32
C GLU A 640 12.37 -17.19 17.31
N LEU A 641 11.33 -16.46 17.72
CA LEU A 641 10.27 -16.96 18.60
C LEU A 641 9.40 -18.03 17.92
N TRP A 642 8.97 -17.80 16.67
CA TRP A 642 8.08 -18.74 15.96
C TRP A 642 8.81 -19.72 15.04
N MET A 643 9.98 -19.36 14.49
CA MET A 643 10.79 -20.23 13.62
C MET A 643 12.01 -20.85 14.33
N GLY A 644 12.25 -20.51 15.61
CA GLY A 644 13.31 -21.07 16.43
C GLY A 644 14.73 -20.55 16.13
N TYR A 645 15.68 -20.92 16.99
CA TYR A 645 17.10 -20.66 16.82
C TYR A 645 17.90 -21.96 17.09
N PRO A 646 19.02 -22.23 16.38
CA PRO A 646 19.57 -21.46 15.26
C PRO A 646 18.71 -21.55 13.99
N VAL A 647 18.96 -20.63 13.05
CA VAL A 647 18.30 -20.61 11.74
C VAL A 647 18.56 -21.91 10.99
N ASP A 648 17.50 -22.66 10.70
CA ASP A 648 17.57 -23.96 10.03
C ASP A 648 16.83 -23.99 8.68
N LYS A 649 16.51 -25.19 8.18
CA LYS A 649 15.81 -25.37 6.89
C LYS A 649 14.39 -24.80 6.88
N ALA A 650 13.69 -24.73 8.01
CA ALA A 650 12.31 -24.27 8.10
C ALA A 650 12.16 -22.84 7.60
N TYR A 651 13.12 -21.96 7.91
CA TYR A 651 13.17 -20.59 7.37
C TYR A 651 13.16 -20.51 5.84
N ARG A 652 13.81 -21.46 5.15
CA ARG A 652 13.79 -21.54 3.69
C ARG A 652 12.52 -22.22 3.18
N GLU A 653 12.04 -23.22 3.89
CA GLU A 653 10.80 -23.95 3.59
C GLU A 653 9.57 -23.03 3.72
N SER A 654 9.54 -22.08 4.65
CA SER A 654 8.47 -21.06 4.80
C SER A 654 8.70 -19.75 4.03
N SER A 655 9.70 -19.67 3.16
CA SER A 655 10.01 -18.45 2.39
C SER A 655 9.21 -18.38 1.08
N ASN A 656 8.42 -17.31 0.93
CA ASN A 656 7.69 -17.00 -0.30
C ASN A 656 8.63 -16.88 -1.52
N MET A 657 9.87 -16.42 -1.31
CA MET A 657 10.88 -16.33 -2.36
C MET A 657 11.29 -17.70 -2.90
N THR A 658 11.47 -18.70 -2.02
CA THR A 658 11.78 -20.09 -2.42
C THR A 658 10.68 -20.65 -3.32
N HIS A 659 9.43 -20.25 -3.07
CA HIS A 659 8.24 -20.79 -3.74
C HIS A 659 7.74 -19.96 -4.92
N ALA A 660 8.38 -18.83 -5.27
CA ALA A 660 7.93 -17.89 -6.30
C ALA A 660 7.51 -18.55 -7.64
N ALA A 661 8.18 -19.64 -8.05
CA ALA A 661 7.84 -20.41 -9.25
C ALA A 661 6.46 -21.09 -9.21
N LYS A 662 5.86 -21.26 -8.03
CA LYS A 662 4.52 -21.83 -7.85
C LYS A 662 3.39 -20.84 -8.18
N LEU A 663 3.65 -19.52 -8.24
CA LEU A 663 2.60 -18.48 -8.36
C LEU A 663 1.57 -18.79 -9.46
N ARG A 664 0.30 -18.71 -9.08
CA ARG A 664 -0.87 -18.78 -9.96
C ARG A 664 -1.72 -17.52 -9.73
N GLY A 665 -2.46 -17.11 -10.77
CA GLY A 665 -3.28 -15.91 -10.71
C GLY A 665 -2.48 -14.58 -10.65
N PRO A 666 -3.19 -13.44 -10.68
CA PRO A 666 -2.62 -12.13 -10.43
C PRO A 666 -2.27 -11.93 -8.94
N LEU A 667 -1.13 -11.30 -8.70
CA LEU A 667 -0.64 -10.88 -7.39
C LEU A 667 -0.20 -9.42 -7.46
N MET A 668 -0.72 -8.59 -6.57
CA MET A 668 -0.22 -7.23 -6.32
C MET A 668 0.63 -7.23 -5.05
N LEU A 669 1.85 -6.73 -5.15
CA LEU A 669 2.73 -6.43 -4.03
C LEU A 669 2.64 -4.93 -3.73
N ILE A 670 2.54 -4.55 -2.46
CA ILE A 670 2.55 -3.16 -2.00
C ILE A 670 3.62 -3.01 -0.91
N VAL A 671 4.38 -1.91 -0.94
CA VAL A 671 5.38 -1.62 0.09
C VAL A 671 5.65 -0.11 0.15
N GLY A 672 5.91 0.40 1.34
CA GLY A 672 6.48 1.73 1.55
C GLY A 672 8.01 1.72 1.43
N ASP A 673 8.64 2.79 0.93
CA ASP A 673 10.10 2.84 0.79
C ASP A 673 10.86 3.12 2.11
N VAL A 674 10.13 3.57 3.15
CA VAL A 674 10.65 3.84 4.50
C VAL A 674 10.02 2.96 5.59
N ASP A 675 9.48 1.78 5.22
CA ASP A 675 9.02 0.78 6.20
C ASP A 675 10.17 0.30 7.10
N ASP A 676 10.18 0.78 8.34
CA ASP A 676 11.25 0.51 9.31
C ASP A 676 11.00 -0.72 10.19
N ASN A 677 9.86 -1.40 9.98
CA ASN A 677 9.40 -2.59 10.70
C ASN A 677 9.63 -3.86 9.88
N VAL A 678 9.20 -3.86 8.61
CA VAL A 678 9.47 -4.92 7.61
C VAL A 678 10.28 -4.30 6.47
N ASP A 679 11.60 -4.51 6.53
CA ASP A 679 12.59 -4.04 5.55
C ASP A 679 12.06 -4.17 4.10
N PRO A 680 11.91 -3.07 3.32
CA PRO A 680 11.29 -3.08 1.98
C PRO A 680 11.98 -4.02 1.00
N SER A 681 13.25 -4.38 1.28
CA SER A 681 13.96 -5.38 0.51
C SER A 681 13.30 -6.77 0.57
N CYS A 682 12.49 -7.09 1.57
CA CYS A 682 11.65 -8.31 1.61
C CYS A 682 10.75 -8.39 0.37
N THR A 683 10.02 -7.31 0.06
CA THR A 683 9.15 -7.20 -1.12
C THR A 683 9.95 -7.21 -2.41
N PHE A 684 11.06 -6.46 -2.48
CA PHE A 684 11.91 -6.44 -3.67
C PHE A 684 12.61 -7.78 -3.95
N GLN A 685 12.92 -8.56 -2.91
CA GLN A 685 13.50 -9.89 -3.06
C GLN A 685 12.47 -10.91 -3.58
N LEU A 686 11.20 -10.86 -3.14
CA LEU A 686 10.13 -11.65 -3.75
C LEU A 686 9.89 -11.24 -5.21
N ALA A 687 9.81 -9.94 -5.49
CA ALA A 687 9.68 -9.40 -6.85
C ALA A 687 10.81 -9.92 -7.78
N ASN A 688 12.07 -9.89 -7.31
CA ASN A 688 13.21 -10.48 -8.03
C ASN A 688 13.09 -12.01 -8.21
N ALA A 689 12.62 -12.74 -7.20
CA ALA A 689 12.38 -14.19 -7.31
C ALA A 689 11.29 -14.51 -8.35
N LEU A 690 10.20 -13.74 -8.38
CA LEU A 690 9.13 -13.84 -9.39
C LEU A 690 9.65 -13.53 -10.80
N ASN A 691 10.46 -12.48 -10.97
CA ASN A 691 11.12 -12.17 -12.24
C ASN A 691 11.99 -13.32 -12.75
N ARG A 692 12.84 -13.89 -11.88
CA ARG A 692 13.68 -15.07 -12.20
C ARG A 692 12.83 -16.29 -12.58
N ALA A 693 11.70 -16.48 -11.90
CA ALA A 693 10.72 -17.51 -12.20
C ALA A 693 9.81 -17.19 -13.41
N LYS A 694 10.00 -16.05 -14.08
CA LYS A 694 9.21 -15.56 -15.22
C LYS A 694 7.71 -15.48 -14.92
N LYS A 695 7.38 -14.98 -13.72
CA LYS A 695 6.01 -14.74 -13.26
C LYS A 695 5.65 -13.27 -13.41
N ASN A 696 4.40 -13.00 -13.80
CA ASN A 696 3.84 -11.66 -13.82
C ASN A 696 3.25 -11.35 -12.43
N TYR A 697 3.47 -10.12 -11.98
CA TYR A 697 2.93 -9.55 -10.74
C TYR A 697 2.89 -8.03 -10.91
N GLU A 698 2.10 -7.35 -10.08
CA GLU A 698 2.11 -5.88 -9.98
C GLU A 698 2.87 -5.47 -8.71
N LEU A 699 3.54 -4.31 -8.76
CA LEU A 699 4.24 -3.74 -7.61
C LEU A 699 3.88 -2.26 -7.48
N LEU A 700 3.29 -1.89 -6.35
CA LEU A 700 3.06 -0.51 -5.95
C LEU A 700 4.04 -0.14 -4.84
N LEU A 701 5.07 0.64 -5.20
CA LEU A 701 5.90 1.34 -4.23
C LEU A 701 5.20 2.64 -3.83
N ILE A 702 5.18 2.95 -2.54
CA ILE A 702 4.62 4.20 -2.00
C ILE A 702 5.78 5.04 -1.44
N PRO A 703 6.20 6.11 -2.13
CA PRO A 703 7.24 7.02 -1.64
C PRO A 703 6.83 7.75 -0.35
N GLY A 704 7.75 7.84 0.61
CA GLY A 704 7.47 8.30 1.97
C GLY A 704 6.52 7.38 2.75
N GLY A 705 6.28 6.17 2.23
CA GLY A 705 5.37 5.20 2.85
C GLY A 705 6.06 4.42 3.97
N GLU A 706 5.44 4.40 5.14
CA GLU A 706 5.83 3.55 6.27
C GLU A 706 5.14 2.16 6.21
N HIS A 707 5.16 1.42 7.32
CA HIS A 707 4.58 0.09 7.43
C HIS A 707 3.07 0.06 7.16
N GLY A 708 2.64 -0.77 6.21
CA GLY A 708 1.22 -0.89 5.83
C GLY A 708 0.69 0.25 4.96
N ALA A 709 1.58 0.92 4.22
CA ALA A 709 1.24 2.02 3.31
C ALA A 709 0.14 1.67 2.28
N GLY A 710 -0.11 0.39 1.97
CA GLY A 710 -1.21 -0.05 1.09
C GLY A 710 -2.63 0.19 1.66
N TYR A 711 -2.76 0.54 2.94
CA TYR A 711 -4.00 1.06 3.55
C TYR A 711 -4.07 2.59 3.63
N SER A 712 -3.05 3.33 3.15
CA SER A 712 -3.15 4.78 2.96
C SER A 712 -4.26 5.16 1.98
N PRO A 713 -4.84 6.38 2.04
CA PRO A 713 -5.83 6.83 1.05
C PRO A 713 -5.36 6.66 -0.40
N TYR A 714 -4.08 6.91 -0.66
CA TYR A 714 -3.49 6.70 -1.98
C TYR A 714 -3.47 5.21 -2.39
N GLY A 715 -2.98 4.33 -1.51
CA GLY A 715 -2.90 2.89 -1.77
C GLY A 715 -4.26 2.24 -1.99
N LEU A 716 -5.26 2.63 -1.20
CA LEU A 716 -6.65 2.16 -1.34
C LEU A 716 -7.25 2.54 -2.69
N ALA A 717 -7.25 3.83 -3.01
CA ALA A 717 -7.84 4.35 -4.24
C ALA A 717 -7.04 3.94 -5.51
N HIS A 718 -5.79 3.49 -5.37
CA HIS A 718 -5.04 2.85 -6.46
C HIS A 718 -5.57 1.43 -6.75
N ARG A 719 -5.98 0.67 -5.73
CA ARG A 719 -6.46 -0.72 -5.87
C ARG A 719 -7.83 -0.82 -6.55
N GLU A 720 -8.68 0.19 -6.40
CA GLU A 720 -10.07 0.14 -6.83
C GLU A 720 -10.27 0.50 -8.33
N ILE A 721 -9.86 1.72 -8.72
CA ILE A 721 -10.18 2.29 -10.04
C ILE A 721 -9.53 1.50 -11.19
N PHE A 722 -8.27 1.08 -11.04
CA PHE A 722 -7.55 0.39 -12.12
C PHE A 722 -8.01 -1.05 -12.30
N ARG A 723 -8.27 -1.77 -11.20
CA ARG A 723 -8.80 -3.13 -11.23
C ARG A 723 -10.17 -3.19 -11.91
N ILE A 724 -11.07 -2.25 -11.58
CA ILE A 724 -12.44 -2.23 -12.09
C ILE A 724 -12.47 -1.82 -13.57
N ARG A 725 -11.62 -0.86 -13.98
CA ARG A 725 -11.41 -0.52 -15.39
C ARG A 725 -10.93 -1.73 -16.21
N ASP A 726 -9.94 -2.46 -15.73
CA ASP A 726 -9.36 -3.61 -16.45
C ASP A 726 -10.33 -4.81 -16.49
N GLU A 727 -11.12 -5.03 -15.44
CA GLU A 727 -12.21 -6.02 -15.40
C GLU A 727 -13.32 -5.67 -16.41
N ILE A 728 -13.74 -4.41 -16.48
CA ILE A 728 -14.70 -3.90 -17.49
C ILE A 728 -14.16 -4.09 -18.91
N SER A 729 -12.89 -3.74 -19.14
CA SER A 729 -12.22 -3.86 -20.45
C SER A 729 -12.19 -5.30 -20.97
N LYS A 730 -12.30 -6.30 -20.08
CA LYS A 730 -12.29 -7.74 -20.39
C LYS A 730 -13.69 -8.34 -20.57
N HIS A 731 -14.73 -7.72 -20.02
CA HIS A 731 -16.06 -8.34 -19.90
C HIS A 731 -17.22 -7.55 -20.54
N GLU A 732 -17.04 -6.27 -20.85
CA GLU A 732 -18.06 -5.48 -21.56
C GLU A 732 -17.87 -5.50 -23.08
N THR A 733 -18.97 -5.31 -23.81
CA THR A 733 -19.01 -5.36 -25.29
C THR A 733 -18.20 -4.24 -25.97
N ASP A 734 -17.93 -3.15 -25.26
CA ASP A 734 -17.04 -2.08 -25.68
C ASP A 734 -15.95 -1.86 -24.61
N PRO A 735 -14.70 -2.26 -24.85
CA PRO A 735 -13.58 -2.04 -23.94
C PRO A 735 -13.20 -0.57 -23.71
N ALA A 736 -13.79 0.37 -24.47
CA ALA A 736 -13.64 1.81 -24.26
C ALA A 736 -14.78 2.44 -23.45
N ALA A 737 -15.83 1.69 -23.12
CA ALA A 737 -16.99 2.20 -22.40
C ALA A 737 -16.61 2.77 -21.03
N THR A 738 -17.11 3.96 -20.73
CA THR A 738 -16.92 4.60 -19.43
C THR A 738 -17.91 4.05 -18.41
N PHE A 739 -17.63 4.25 -17.12
CA PHE A 739 -18.54 3.93 -16.03
C PHE A 739 -19.92 4.60 -16.21
N TYR A 740 -19.92 5.80 -16.79
CA TYR A 740 -21.13 6.55 -17.16
C TYR A 740 -21.91 5.89 -18.30
N ASP A 741 -21.22 5.42 -19.36
CA ASP A 741 -21.85 4.72 -20.49
C ASP A 741 -22.48 3.39 -20.04
N ILE A 742 -21.76 2.63 -19.21
CA ILE A 742 -22.23 1.34 -18.69
C ILE A 742 -23.46 1.54 -17.79
N LEU A 743 -23.46 2.56 -16.94
CA LEU A 743 -24.61 2.90 -16.10
C LEU A 743 -25.75 3.59 -16.89
N GLY A 744 -25.46 4.13 -18.08
CA GLY A 744 -26.41 4.78 -18.96
C GLY A 744 -26.81 6.19 -18.50
N VAL A 745 -25.86 6.95 -17.95
CA VAL A 745 -26.03 8.33 -17.46
C VAL A 745 -24.92 9.24 -18.01
N PRO A 746 -25.12 10.56 -18.14
CA PRO A 746 -24.03 11.47 -18.53
C PRO A 746 -23.03 11.68 -17.38
N PRO A 747 -21.77 12.08 -17.67
CA PRO A 747 -20.79 12.46 -16.65
C PRO A 747 -21.22 13.59 -15.71
N SER A 748 -22.22 14.39 -16.11
CA SER A 748 -22.82 15.46 -15.29
C SER A 748 -24.01 14.99 -14.42
N ALA A 749 -24.27 13.68 -14.30
CA ALA A 749 -25.41 13.16 -13.56
C ALA A 749 -25.28 13.39 -12.03
N SER A 750 -26.42 13.65 -11.38
CA SER A 750 -26.48 13.76 -9.92
C SER A 750 -26.36 12.37 -9.25
N LEU A 751 -26.02 12.33 -7.96
CA LEU A 751 -26.04 11.10 -7.15
C LEU A 751 -27.40 10.39 -7.21
N ASP A 752 -28.47 11.17 -7.30
CA ASP A 752 -29.85 10.70 -7.32
C ASP A 752 -30.19 10.06 -8.69
N ASP A 753 -29.67 10.60 -9.78
CA ASP A 753 -29.80 10.04 -11.13
C ASP A 753 -28.97 8.76 -11.30
N ILE A 754 -27.74 8.75 -10.77
CA ILE A 754 -26.86 7.57 -10.70
C ILE A 754 -27.55 6.43 -9.94
N THR A 755 -28.17 6.75 -8.80
CA THR A 755 -28.95 5.79 -8.00
C THR A 755 -30.19 5.27 -8.73
N LYS A 756 -30.94 6.13 -9.42
CA LYS A 756 -32.10 5.73 -10.25
C LYS A 756 -31.69 4.86 -11.43
N ALA A 757 -30.59 5.18 -12.10
CA ALA A 757 -30.06 4.41 -13.22
C ALA A 757 -29.57 3.03 -12.78
N TYR A 758 -28.82 2.96 -11.67
CA TYR A 758 -28.44 1.70 -11.01
C TYR A 758 -29.66 0.82 -10.73
N ARG A 759 -30.65 1.34 -9.98
CA ARG A 759 -31.89 0.62 -9.66
C ARG A 759 -32.67 0.16 -10.89
N LYS A 760 -32.68 0.94 -11.97
CA LYS A 760 -33.34 0.60 -13.24
C LYS A 760 -32.63 -0.55 -13.95
N GLN A 761 -31.30 -0.54 -13.98
CA GLN A 761 -30.49 -1.55 -14.65
C GLN A 761 -30.42 -2.87 -13.84
N THR A 762 -30.16 -2.83 -12.54
CA THR A 762 -30.17 -4.02 -11.67
C THR A 762 -31.51 -4.76 -11.76
N ARG A 763 -32.64 -4.03 -11.78
CA ARG A 763 -33.96 -4.62 -11.98
C ARG A 763 -34.11 -5.40 -13.30
N ASN A 764 -33.38 -5.03 -14.36
CA ASN A 764 -33.39 -5.77 -15.63
C ASN A 764 -32.49 -7.03 -15.57
N LEU A 765 -31.44 -6.99 -14.75
CA LEU A 765 -30.49 -8.10 -14.51
C LEU A 765 -31.00 -9.11 -13.47
N HIS A 766 -31.99 -8.74 -12.65
CA HIS A 766 -32.63 -9.61 -11.67
C HIS A 766 -33.02 -10.99 -12.25
N PRO A 767 -32.74 -12.11 -11.57
CA PRO A 767 -32.90 -13.46 -12.12
C PRO A 767 -34.26 -13.74 -12.76
N ASP A 768 -35.34 -13.25 -12.17
CA ASP A 768 -36.69 -13.49 -12.71
C ASP A 768 -37.00 -12.66 -13.96
N LYS A 769 -36.40 -11.47 -14.11
CA LYS A 769 -36.51 -10.68 -15.34
C LYS A 769 -35.69 -11.27 -16.48
N VAL A 770 -34.54 -11.86 -16.16
CA VAL A 770 -33.71 -12.64 -17.10
C VAL A 770 -34.43 -13.93 -17.53
N LYS A 771 -34.94 -14.72 -16.59
CA LYS A 771 -35.78 -15.91 -16.85
C LYS A 771 -37.01 -15.52 -17.70
N GLN A 772 -37.69 -14.40 -17.38
CA GLN A 772 -38.84 -13.90 -18.13
C GLN A 772 -38.46 -13.49 -19.56
N HIS A 773 -37.32 -12.80 -19.77
CA HIS A 773 -36.83 -12.42 -21.10
C HIS A 773 -36.44 -13.62 -21.96
N ILE A 774 -35.74 -14.61 -21.38
CA ILE A 774 -35.35 -15.82 -22.10
C ILE A 774 -36.58 -16.63 -22.55
N ARG A 775 -37.56 -16.78 -21.65
CA ARG A 775 -38.83 -17.44 -21.95
C ARG A 775 -39.69 -16.66 -22.96
N SER A 776 -39.72 -15.33 -22.88
CA SER A 776 -40.52 -14.50 -23.79
C SER A 776 -39.89 -14.36 -25.18
N LYS A 777 -38.55 -14.33 -25.28
CA LYS A 777 -37.81 -14.38 -26.55
C LYS A 777 -38.08 -15.68 -27.30
N ALA A 778 -37.93 -16.82 -26.62
CA ALA A 778 -38.31 -18.13 -27.18
C ALA A 778 -39.80 -18.19 -27.58
N GLY A 779 -40.69 -17.49 -26.87
CA GLY A 779 -42.10 -17.35 -27.24
C GLY A 779 -42.37 -16.46 -28.46
N LYS A 780 -41.56 -15.40 -28.66
CA LYS A 780 -41.61 -14.52 -29.84
C LYS A 780 -41.08 -15.24 -31.09
N ASP A 781 -39.95 -15.93 -30.98
CA ASP A 781 -39.34 -16.64 -32.12
C ASP A 781 -40.19 -17.85 -32.57
N LYS A 782 -41.05 -18.36 -31.68
CA LYS A 782 -42.08 -19.35 -32.02
C LYS A 782 -43.25 -18.77 -32.84
N LYS A 783 -43.47 -17.44 -32.83
CA LYS A 783 -44.46 -16.75 -33.68
C LYS A 783 -43.93 -16.39 -35.07
N THR A 784 -42.61 -16.40 -35.29
CA THR A 784 -41.98 -16.09 -36.60
C THR A 784 -41.68 -17.33 -37.44
N GLY A 785 -42.20 -18.51 -37.06
CA GLY A 785 -42.13 -19.74 -37.86
C GLY A 785 -40.85 -20.57 -37.67
N ALA A 786 -39.89 -20.13 -36.87
CA ALA A 786 -38.69 -20.90 -36.57
C ALA A 786 -38.98 -22.05 -35.58
N LYS A 787 -38.43 -23.24 -35.83
CA LYS A 787 -38.43 -24.37 -34.87
C LYS A 787 -37.45 -24.11 -33.72
N VAL A 788 -37.80 -23.19 -32.82
CA VAL A 788 -36.99 -22.88 -31.63
C VAL A 788 -37.33 -23.86 -30.50
N LYS A 789 -36.30 -24.58 -30.03
CA LYS A 789 -36.37 -25.47 -28.86
C LYS A 789 -36.49 -24.62 -27.60
N ALA A 790 -37.31 -25.03 -26.63
CA ALA A 790 -37.42 -24.30 -25.37
C ALA A 790 -36.07 -24.31 -24.63
N PRO A 791 -35.62 -23.16 -24.06
CA PRO A 791 -34.33 -23.06 -23.40
C PRO A 791 -34.27 -23.99 -22.18
N THR A 792 -33.17 -24.74 -22.10
CA THR A 792 -32.90 -25.73 -21.05
C THR A 792 -32.61 -25.06 -19.70
N ALA A 793 -32.76 -25.81 -18.61
CA ALA A 793 -32.41 -25.32 -17.28
C ALA A 793 -30.94 -24.88 -17.18
N ALA A 794 -30.02 -25.56 -17.87
CA ALA A 794 -28.60 -25.20 -17.92
C ALA A 794 -28.37 -23.85 -18.63
N GLU A 795 -29.03 -23.59 -19.76
CA GLU A 795 -28.94 -22.32 -20.47
C GLU A 795 -29.54 -21.16 -19.65
N ILE A 796 -30.68 -21.41 -18.98
CA ILE A 796 -31.30 -20.44 -18.07
C ILE A 796 -30.36 -20.12 -16.89
N ASN A 797 -29.79 -21.13 -16.24
CA ASN A 797 -28.87 -20.94 -15.11
C ASN A 797 -27.58 -20.23 -15.55
N THR A 798 -27.04 -20.55 -16.72
CA THR A 798 -25.86 -19.87 -17.28
C THR A 798 -26.14 -18.39 -17.56
N ALA A 799 -27.33 -18.07 -18.09
CA ALA A 799 -27.71 -16.68 -18.35
C ALA A 799 -28.01 -15.91 -17.06
N VAL A 800 -28.59 -16.55 -16.04
CA VAL A 800 -28.75 -15.98 -14.69
C VAL A 800 -27.38 -15.72 -14.04
N LYS A 801 -26.41 -16.66 -14.15
CA LYS A 801 -25.04 -16.44 -13.65
C LYS A 801 -24.39 -15.22 -14.34
N LYS A 802 -24.43 -15.15 -15.67
CA LYS A 802 -23.91 -14.00 -16.43
C LYS A 802 -24.59 -12.67 -16.08
N ALA A 803 -25.89 -12.68 -15.81
CA ALA A 803 -26.59 -11.48 -15.36
C ALA A 803 -26.17 -11.08 -13.94
N GLY A 804 -25.93 -12.04 -13.04
CA GLY A 804 -25.35 -11.81 -11.72
C GLY A 804 -23.95 -11.20 -11.78
N GLU A 805 -23.08 -11.73 -12.65
CA GLU A 805 -21.74 -11.18 -12.92
C GLU A 805 -21.80 -9.74 -13.44
N ALA A 806 -22.69 -9.46 -14.39
CA ALA A 806 -22.91 -8.10 -14.92
C ALA A 806 -23.47 -7.15 -13.86
N GLN A 807 -24.38 -7.63 -13.00
CA GLN A 807 -24.96 -6.83 -11.93
C GLN A 807 -23.92 -6.48 -10.86
N ALA A 808 -23.03 -7.41 -10.49
CA ALA A 808 -21.93 -7.14 -9.56
C ALA A 808 -20.97 -6.07 -10.09
N ARG A 809 -20.61 -6.12 -11.39
CA ARG A 809 -19.84 -5.04 -12.04
C ARG A 809 -20.58 -3.70 -12.02
N LEU A 810 -21.90 -3.72 -12.21
CA LEU A 810 -22.71 -2.51 -12.17
C LEU A 810 -22.79 -1.89 -10.76
N SER A 811 -22.82 -2.71 -9.70
CA SER A 811 -22.74 -2.24 -8.31
C SER A 811 -21.41 -1.53 -8.05
N LEU A 812 -20.28 -2.16 -8.41
CA LEU A 812 -18.93 -1.57 -8.35
C LEU A 812 -18.89 -0.19 -9.03
N ILE A 813 -19.31 -0.13 -10.30
CA ILE A 813 -19.37 1.11 -11.10
C ILE A 813 -20.21 2.19 -10.42
N ALA A 814 -21.43 1.84 -10.00
CA ALA A 814 -22.36 2.82 -9.48
C ALA A 814 -21.99 3.33 -8.08
N ASN A 815 -21.15 2.59 -7.33
CA ASN A 815 -20.67 2.99 -6.02
C ASN A 815 -19.44 3.91 -6.13
N ILE A 816 -18.52 3.67 -7.08
CA ILE A 816 -17.45 4.64 -7.42
C ILE A 816 -18.05 5.98 -7.85
N LEU A 817 -19.04 5.97 -8.73
CA LEU A 817 -19.71 7.18 -9.20
C LEU A 817 -20.55 7.89 -8.13
N ARG A 818 -20.83 7.23 -6.99
CA ARG A 818 -21.50 7.82 -5.82
C ARG A 818 -20.54 8.32 -4.74
N GLY A 819 -19.33 7.75 -4.67
CA GLY A 819 -18.32 8.08 -3.68
C GLY A 819 -17.35 9.19 -4.12
N PRO A 820 -16.41 9.58 -3.24
CA PRO A 820 -15.36 10.56 -3.56
C PRO A 820 -14.40 10.10 -4.67
N GLU A 821 -14.34 8.79 -4.93
CA GLU A 821 -13.55 8.21 -6.03
C GLU A 821 -14.04 8.63 -7.43
N ARG A 822 -15.25 9.21 -7.55
CA ARG A 822 -15.75 9.81 -8.79
C ARG A 822 -14.79 10.87 -9.34
N ASP A 823 -14.29 11.77 -8.50
CA ASP A 823 -13.43 12.87 -8.95
C ASP A 823 -12.09 12.36 -9.49
N ARG A 824 -11.56 11.29 -8.86
CA ARG A 824 -10.36 10.59 -9.29
C ARG A 824 -10.61 9.82 -10.60
N TYR A 825 -11.76 9.17 -10.73
CA TYR A 825 -12.18 8.53 -11.97
C TYR A 825 -12.34 9.56 -13.12
N ASP A 826 -12.95 10.71 -12.87
CA ASP A 826 -13.16 11.80 -13.84
C ASP A 826 -11.84 12.47 -14.24
N HIS A 827 -10.92 12.65 -13.28
CA HIS A 827 -9.54 13.07 -13.54
C HIS A 827 -8.85 12.10 -14.52
N PHE A 828 -8.92 10.79 -14.26
CA PHE A 828 -8.32 9.81 -15.15
C PHE A 828 -9.06 9.65 -16.48
N LEU A 829 -10.38 9.87 -16.52
CA LEU A 829 -11.17 9.86 -17.75
C LEU A 829 -10.82 11.03 -18.68
N SER A 830 -10.56 12.21 -18.10
CA SER A 830 -10.15 13.40 -18.85
C SER A 830 -8.66 13.42 -19.23
N ASN A 831 -7.77 12.88 -18.39
CA ASN A 831 -6.31 12.93 -18.60
C ASN A 831 -5.69 11.65 -19.16
N GLY A 832 -6.42 10.52 -19.09
CA GLY A 832 -6.01 9.21 -19.61
C GLY A 832 -5.65 8.20 -18.52
N PHE A 833 -6.14 6.98 -18.71
CA PHE A 833 -5.85 5.79 -17.90
C PHE A 833 -4.35 5.43 -17.88
N PRO A 834 -3.53 5.57 -16.80
CA PRO A 834 -2.27 4.82 -16.77
C PRO A 834 -2.60 3.33 -16.84
N LEU A 835 -1.92 2.66 -17.76
CA LEU A 835 -1.95 1.22 -17.92
C LEU A 835 -0.49 0.79 -17.92
N TRP A 836 -0.16 -0.33 -17.29
CA TRP A 836 1.12 -1.00 -17.52
C TRP A 836 1.11 -1.63 -18.92
N LYS A 837 1.21 -0.77 -19.92
CA LYS A 837 1.50 -1.13 -21.31
C LYS A 837 3.01 -1.18 -21.43
N GLY A 838 3.53 -2.35 -21.80
CA GLY A 838 4.96 -2.57 -22.02
C GLY A 838 5.53 -1.72 -23.16
N THR A 839 6.64 -2.16 -23.75
CA THR A 839 7.40 -1.42 -24.78
C THR A 839 6.56 -0.83 -25.92
N ASP A 840 5.42 -1.45 -26.24
CA ASP A 840 4.46 -0.98 -27.23
C ASP A 840 3.72 0.33 -26.89
N TYR A 841 3.76 0.85 -25.66
CA TYR A 841 3.14 2.14 -25.34
C TYR A 841 3.80 3.29 -26.13
N TYR A 842 5.12 3.34 -26.11
CA TYR A 842 5.89 4.31 -26.90
C TYR A 842 5.70 4.04 -28.40
N TYR A 843 5.72 2.77 -28.82
CA TYR A 843 5.54 2.40 -30.23
C TYR A 843 4.16 2.81 -30.78
N ASN A 844 3.09 2.71 -29.99
CA ASN A 844 1.75 3.11 -30.40
C ASN A 844 1.50 4.62 -30.24
N ARG A 845 2.02 5.27 -29.19
CA ARG A 845 1.84 6.72 -28.97
C ARG A 845 2.61 7.57 -29.98
N TYR A 846 3.76 7.08 -30.47
CA TYR A 846 4.56 7.72 -31.51
C TYR A 846 4.42 7.04 -32.87
N ARG A 847 3.40 6.18 -33.07
CA ARG A 847 3.16 5.50 -34.34
C ARG A 847 2.92 6.53 -35.45
N PRO A 848 3.79 6.64 -36.48
CA PRO A 848 3.45 7.45 -37.63
C PRO A 848 2.16 6.91 -38.25
N GLY A 849 1.18 7.78 -38.46
CA GLY A 849 -0.11 7.40 -39.04
C GLY A 849 0.06 6.83 -40.45
N LEU A 850 -0.94 6.11 -40.97
CA LEU A 850 -0.83 5.49 -42.30
C LEU A 850 -0.40 6.49 -43.38
N GLY A 851 -0.92 7.72 -43.36
CA GLY A 851 -0.46 8.80 -44.24
C GLY A 851 1.02 9.18 -44.04
N THR A 852 1.49 9.29 -42.80
CA THR A 852 2.91 9.59 -42.49
C THR A 852 3.84 8.45 -42.94
N VAL A 853 3.43 7.19 -42.75
CA VAL A 853 4.16 6.02 -43.25
C VAL A 853 4.17 6.00 -44.77
N MET A 854 3.03 6.24 -45.43
CA MET A 854 2.94 6.26 -46.89
C MET A 854 3.73 7.41 -47.51
N VAL A 855 3.74 8.60 -46.89
CA VAL A 855 4.60 9.72 -47.30
C VAL A 855 6.08 9.38 -47.08
N GLY A 856 6.45 8.83 -45.93
CA GLY A 856 7.83 8.39 -45.67
C GLY A 856 8.30 7.33 -46.66
N LEU A 857 7.45 6.34 -46.94
CA LEU A 857 7.72 5.25 -47.88
C LEU A 857 7.73 5.76 -49.34
N PHE A 858 6.90 6.75 -49.70
CA PHE A 858 6.97 7.43 -50.99
C PHE A 858 8.25 8.27 -51.14
N LEU A 859 8.73 8.94 -50.09
CA LEU A 859 9.99 9.67 -50.10
C LEU A 859 11.21 8.73 -50.19
N VAL A 860 11.19 7.60 -49.47
CA VAL A 860 12.27 6.60 -49.50
C VAL A 860 12.24 5.80 -50.80
N VAL A 861 11.10 5.26 -51.22
CA VAL A 861 10.97 4.43 -52.43
C VAL A 861 10.95 5.31 -53.68
N GLY A 862 10.00 6.23 -53.78
CA GLY A 862 9.81 7.11 -54.94
C GLY A 862 10.85 8.22 -55.09
N GLY A 863 11.64 8.48 -54.04
CA GLY A 863 12.78 9.40 -54.03
C GLY A 863 14.11 8.64 -54.00
N GLY A 864 14.52 8.12 -52.83
CA GLY A 864 15.83 7.50 -52.62
C GLY A 864 16.11 6.26 -53.48
N ILE A 865 15.25 5.25 -53.43
CA ILE A 865 15.41 4.00 -54.22
C ILE A 865 15.18 4.26 -55.71
N HIS A 866 14.23 5.13 -56.06
CA HIS A 866 14.01 5.53 -57.45
C HIS A 866 15.21 6.29 -58.02
N TYR A 867 15.82 7.21 -57.26
CA TYR A 867 17.08 7.84 -57.65
C TYR A 867 18.20 6.81 -57.80
N LEU A 868 18.33 5.86 -56.88
CA LEU A 868 19.34 4.83 -56.94
C LEU A 868 19.14 3.91 -58.16
N THR A 869 17.91 3.54 -58.50
CA THR A 869 17.61 2.72 -59.70
C THR A 869 17.82 3.49 -61.00
N LEU A 870 17.43 4.77 -61.08
CA LEU A 870 17.78 5.65 -62.19
C LEU A 870 19.30 5.79 -62.33
N TYR A 871 20.01 6.01 -61.24
CA TYR A 871 21.47 6.13 -61.22
C TYR A 871 22.18 4.82 -61.60
N MET A 872 21.71 3.67 -61.11
CA MET A 872 22.23 2.36 -61.51
C MET A 872 21.91 2.05 -62.98
N SER A 873 20.74 2.45 -63.50
CA SER A 873 20.40 2.33 -64.92
C SER A 873 21.31 3.20 -65.78
N TRP A 874 21.48 4.48 -65.43
CA TRP A 874 22.42 5.39 -66.08
C TRP A 874 23.86 4.85 -66.05
N LYS A 875 24.32 4.36 -64.88
CA LYS A 875 25.66 3.78 -64.73
C LYS A 875 25.82 2.53 -65.59
N ARG A 876 24.82 1.64 -65.63
CA ARG A 876 24.82 0.44 -66.46
C ARG A 876 24.75 0.76 -67.96
N GLN A 877 24.03 1.80 -68.37
CA GLN A 877 24.00 2.31 -69.74
C GLN A 877 25.36 2.92 -70.12
N LYS A 878 25.95 3.75 -69.26
CA LYS A 878 27.29 4.32 -69.47
C LYS A 878 28.35 3.22 -69.57
N GLU A 879 28.38 2.28 -68.64
CA GLU A 879 29.27 1.12 -68.70
C GLU A 879 29.01 0.23 -69.92
N PHE A 880 27.76 0.13 -70.40
CA PHE A 880 27.45 -0.59 -71.63
C PHE A 880 28.04 0.12 -72.85
N VAL A 881 27.82 1.43 -72.98
CA VAL A 881 28.40 2.26 -74.06
C VAL A 881 29.93 2.23 -74.01
N GLU A 882 30.54 2.38 -72.83
CA GLU A 882 31.99 2.27 -72.63
C GLU A 882 32.53 0.89 -73.04
N ARG A 883 31.85 -0.21 -72.68
CA ARG A 883 32.20 -1.56 -73.15
C ARG A 883 32.03 -1.72 -74.66
N TYR A 884 31.01 -1.10 -75.25
CA TYR A 884 30.72 -1.16 -76.69
C TYR A 884 31.79 -0.40 -77.51
N ILE A 885 32.16 0.79 -77.05
CA ILE A 885 33.28 1.59 -77.57
C ILE A 885 34.58 0.82 -77.44
N LYS A 886 34.85 0.22 -76.26
CA LYS A 886 36.05 -0.59 -76.05
C LYS A 886 36.09 -1.80 -76.99
N PHE A 887 34.98 -2.54 -77.12
CA PHE A 887 34.88 -3.64 -78.08
C PHE A 887 35.16 -3.20 -79.52
N ALA A 888 34.59 -2.08 -79.95
CA ALA A 888 34.83 -1.54 -81.29
C ALA A 888 36.31 -1.18 -81.49
N ARG A 889 36.92 -0.46 -80.53
CA ARG A 889 38.36 -0.12 -80.54
C ARG A 889 39.25 -1.35 -80.56
N ASP A 890 39.02 -2.30 -79.66
CA ASP A 890 39.80 -3.53 -79.52
C ASP A 890 39.67 -4.43 -80.76
N THR A 891 38.51 -4.43 -81.42
CA THR A 891 38.28 -5.21 -82.66
C THR A 891 38.85 -4.51 -83.91
N ALA A 892 38.76 -3.18 -83.97
CA ALA A 892 39.36 -2.39 -85.05
C ALA A 892 40.90 -2.40 -84.98
N TRP A 893 41.48 -2.26 -83.79
CA TRP A 893 42.90 -1.91 -83.61
C TRP A 893 43.70 -2.85 -82.67
N GLY A 894 43.05 -3.78 -81.96
CA GLY A 894 43.69 -4.74 -81.05
C GLY A 894 43.72 -4.27 -79.59
N GLY A 895 43.43 -5.18 -78.65
CA GLY A 895 43.16 -4.91 -77.22
C GLY A 895 44.33 -4.46 -76.33
N GLY A 896 45.28 -3.72 -76.88
CA GLY A 896 46.32 -2.98 -76.16
C GLY A 896 46.83 -1.86 -77.07
N LEU A 897 47.06 -0.66 -76.54
CA LEU A 897 47.43 0.53 -77.32
C LEU A 897 48.82 0.41 -77.98
N ASN A 898 48.93 -0.42 -79.01
CA ASN A 898 49.89 -0.24 -80.09
C ASN A 898 49.33 0.78 -81.10
N ILE A 899 48.95 1.96 -80.61
CA ILE A 899 48.90 3.16 -81.46
C ILE A 899 50.35 3.47 -81.79
N PRO A 900 50.79 3.38 -83.07
CA PRO A 900 52.21 3.50 -83.38
C PRO A 900 52.72 4.92 -83.08
N GLY A 901 53.51 5.09 -82.01
CA GLY A 901 54.25 6.33 -81.75
C GLY A 901 54.42 6.82 -80.31
N VAL A 902 53.94 6.13 -79.27
CA VAL A 902 54.01 6.65 -77.88
C VAL A 902 54.60 5.65 -76.88
N ASP A 903 55.93 5.63 -76.75
CA ASP A 903 56.64 4.92 -75.68
C ASP A 903 57.92 5.70 -75.30
N ALA A 904 57.88 6.50 -74.21
CA ALA A 904 59.05 6.98 -73.45
C ALA A 904 58.68 7.99 -72.32
N ALA A 905 58.54 7.52 -71.07
CA ALA A 905 58.90 8.27 -69.85
C ALA A 905 58.85 7.36 -68.59
N PRO A 906 59.92 7.25 -67.78
CA PRO A 906 59.95 6.38 -66.60
C PRO A 906 59.40 7.01 -65.31
N SER A 907 58.93 6.19 -64.37
CA SER A 907 58.43 6.61 -63.05
C SER A 907 59.54 6.91 -62.03
N PRO A 908 59.42 7.99 -61.21
CA PRO A 908 60.30 8.22 -60.05
C PRO A 908 59.94 7.36 -58.81
N PRO A 909 60.84 7.25 -57.80
CA PRO A 909 60.74 6.26 -56.72
C PRO A 909 60.02 6.75 -55.43
N PRO A 910 59.71 5.86 -54.47
CA PRO A 910 58.93 6.17 -53.27
C PRO A 910 59.77 6.52 -52.02
N ALA A 911 59.19 7.27 -51.07
CA ALA A 911 59.64 7.43 -49.68
C ALA A 911 58.52 8.09 -48.83
N PRO A 912 58.58 8.06 -47.48
CA PRO A 912 58.81 6.88 -46.63
C PRO A 912 57.79 6.81 -45.46
N SER A 913 57.81 5.72 -44.67
CA SER A 913 57.06 5.63 -43.40
C SER A 913 57.81 6.32 -42.23
N PRO A 914 57.12 7.00 -41.30
CA PRO A 914 57.75 7.53 -40.07
C PRO A 914 57.90 6.46 -38.98
N ALA A 915 58.91 6.64 -38.12
CA ALA A 915 59.20 5.87 -36.91
C ALA A 915 58.90 6.72 -35.64
N PRO A 916 58.87 6.14 -34.42
CA PRO A 916 58.20 6.73 -33.25
C PRO A 916 59.08 7.66 -32.40
N ALA A 917 58.43 8.41 -31.51
CA ALA A 917 59.06 9.14 -30.40
C ALA A 917 58.24 8.97 -29.11
N SER A 918 58.90 9.11 -27.97
CA SER A 918 58.41 8.82 -26.60
C SER A 918 58.26 10.07 -25.74
N ASP A 919 57.36 9.99 -24.75
CA ASP A 919 57.33 10.67 -23.45
C ASP A 919 57.68 12.18 -23.38
N GLU A 920 56.65 13.01 -23.19
CA GLU A 920 56.71 14.20 -22.32
C GLU A 920 55.48 14.21 -21.38
N GLU A 921 55.68 14.65 -20.15
CA GLU A 921 54.65 14.70 -19.10
C GLU A 921 53.74 15.93 -19.27
N GLU A 922 52.42 15.77 -19.15
CA GLU A 922 51.53 16.89 -18.84
C GLU A 922 50.44 16.49 -17.83
N ALA A 923 50.06 17.43 -16.96
CA ALA A 923 49.38 17.18 -15.70
C ALA A 923 47.90 16.70 -15.84
N PRO A 924 47.36 15.96 -14.86
CA PRO A 924 45.96 15.55 -14.87
C PRO A 924 45.04 16.79 -14.79
N PRO A 925 43.96 16.86 -15.60
CA PRO A 925 43.00 17.94 -15.51
C PRO A 925 42.25 17.88 -14.17
N LEU A 926 42.36 18.96 -13.39
CA LEU A 926 41.66 19.13 -12.11
C LEU A 926 40.14 18.97 -12.27
N PRO A 927 39.42 18.44 -11.24
CA PRO A 927 37.99 18.20 -11.32
C PRO A 927 37.20 19.52 -11.43
N GLN A 928 36.79 19.88 -12.64
CA GLN A 928 36.04 21.11 -12.88
C GLN A 928 34.63 21.06 -12.31
N ASN A 929 34.24 22.15 -11.67
CA ASN A 929 33.02 22.25 -10.89
C ASN A 929 31.79 22.33 -11.81
N ARG A 930 30.72 21.54 -11.54
CA ARG A 930 29.52 21.41 -12.39
C ARG A 930 28.84 22.74 -12.77
N ARG A 931 29.11 23.81 -12.02
CA ARG A 931 28.54 25.15 -12.19
C ARG A 931 29.13 25.93 -13.37
N GLU A 932 30.40 25.75 -13.68
CA GLU A 932 31.09 26.48 -14.77
C GLU A 932 30.76 25.90 -16.15
N ARG A 933 30.71 24.56 -16.26
CA ARG A 933 30.26 23.88 -17.50
C ARG A 933 28.83 24.29 -17.89
N ARG A 934 27.94 24.43 -16.90
CA ARG A 934 26.58 24.96 -17.09
C ARG A 934 26.52 26.46 -17.39
N MET A 935 27.56 27.25 -17.10
CA MET A 935 27.65 28.65 -17.55
C MET A 935 28.11 28.74 -19.00
N GLN A 936 29.10 27.95 -19.43
CA GLN A 936 29.52 27.89 -20.83
C GLN A 936 28.40 27.39 -21.75
N GLU A 937 27.65 26.35 -21.34
CA GLU A 937 26.47 25.87 -22.06
C GLU A 937 25.29 26.86 -22.07
N LYS A 938 25.21 27.79 -21.09
CA LYS A 938 24.21 28.87 -21.07
C LYS A 938 24.64 30.10 -21.89
N ALA A 939 25.94 30.38 -22.01
CA ALA A 939 26.46 31.42 -22.88
C ALA A 939 26.21 31.07 -24.37
N ALA A 940 26.47 29.82 -24.75
CA ALA A 940 26.25 29.32 -26.12
C ALA A 940 24.77 29.25 -26.56
N LYS A 941 23.81 29.55 -25.67
CA LYS A 941 22.36 29.49 -25.94
C LYS A 941 21.63 30.83 -25.77
N ARG A 942 22.35 31.97 -25.70
CA ARG A 942 21.73 33.27 -25.43
C ARG A 942 22.07 34.43 -26.39
N ASP A 943 22.63 34.16 -27.56
CA ASP A 943 22.65 35.11 -28.68
C ASP A 943 21.72 34.63 -29.81
N GLY A 944 20.64 35.38 -30.06
CA GLY A 944 19.61 34.99 -31.03
C GLY A 944 18.27 35.69 -30.88
N ALA A 945 18.24 36.99 -30.56
CA ALA A 945 17.01 37.78 -30.50
C ALA A 945 16.67 38.42 -31.88
N ARG A 946 15.37 38.51 -32.19
CA ARG A 946 14.81 39.01 -33.47
C ARG A 946 14.97 40.52 -33.66
N PRO A 947 14.89 41.01 -34.91
CA PRO A 947 13.77 41.92 -35.23
C PRO A 947 13.08 41.65 -36.59
N VAL A 948 12.36 42.64 -37.13
CA VAL A 948 11.15 42.49 -37.98
C VAL A 948 11.22 43.29 -39.31
N LYS A 949 10.59 42.75 -40.37
CA LYS A 949 10.11 43.35 -41.65
C LYS A 949 10.69 44.70 -42.15
N LYS A 950 11.11 44.74 -43.43
CA LYS A 950 10.38 45.44 -44.52
C LYS A 950 10.92 45.14 -45.94
N THR A 951 10.08 45.44 -46.94
CA THR A 951 10.18 45.19 -48.39
C THR A 951 11.00 46.21 -49.20
N ARG A 952 11.72 45.75 -50.25
CA ARG A 952 11.69 46.39 -51.60
C ARG A 952 12.17 45.44 -52.73
N ARG A 953 12.28 45.93 -53.97
CA ARG A 953 11.95 45.24 -55.25
C ARG A 953 12.94 45.59 -56.38
N ALA A 954 13.09 44.69 -57.39
CA ALA A 954 13.72 44.89 -58.72
C ALA A 954 15.26 45.08 -58.73
N GLN A 955 16.05 44.86 -59.81
CA GLN A 955 15.91 44.31 -61.19
C GLN A 955 17.31 43.78 -61.60
N ALA A 956 17.52 42.62 -62.23
CA ALA A 956 17.42 42.27 -63.67
C ALA A 956 18.50 42.87 -64.63
N SER A 957 19.34 41.99 -65.19
CA SER A 957 19.92 42.00 -66.56
C SER A 957 20.81 40.74 -66.69
N SER A 958 20.51 39.71 -67.50
CA SER A 958 20.45 39.59 -68.97
C SER A 958 21.84 39.42 -69.62
N GLY A 959 22.06 38.30 -70.29
CA GLY A 959 23.33 37.97 -70.95
C GLY A 959 23.26 36.65 -71.71
N THR A 960 22.47 36.61 -72.79
CA THR A 960 22.25 35.44 -73.65
C THR A 960 23.37 35.31 -74.68
N ALA A 961 23.93 34.12 -74.88
CA ALA A 961 24.60 33.74 -76.13
C ALA A 961 24.72 32.20 -76.26
N THR A 962 24.11 31.64 -77.30
CA THR A 962 24.42 30.28 -77.79
C THR A 962 25.05 30.43 -79.17
N PRO A 963 26.19 29.80 -79.46
CA PRO A 963 26.64 29.60 -80.82
C PRO A 963 26.62 28.10 -81.21
N THR A 964 25.80 27.77 -82.19
CA THR A 964 25.82 26.51 -82.94
C THR A 964 27.14 26.38 -83.73
N PRO A 965 27.76 25.20 -83.84
CA PRO A 965 29.02 25.04 -84.58
C PRO A 965 28.81 25.02 -86.11
N ALA A 966 29.80 25.53 -86.84
CA ALA A 966 30.01 25.22 -88.24
C ALA A 966 30.96 24.01 -88.37
N PRO A 967 30.80 23.12 -89.36
CA PRO A 967 31.58 21.90 -89.46
C PRO A 967 33.00 22.18 -89.98
N ALA A 968 34.02 21.91 -89.16
CA ALA A 968 35.41 21.85 -89.60
C ALA A 968 35.78 20.40 -89.92
N ALA A 969 36.39 20.17 -91.09
CA ALA A 969 36.70 18.84 -91.59
C ALA A 969 37.60 18.03 -90.62
N GLY A 970 37.18 16.81 -90.31
CA GLY A 970 37.94 15.89 -89.46
C GLY A 970 39.25 15.43 -90.11
N PRO A 971 40.30 15.12 -89.33
CA PRO A 971 41.57 14.66 -89.86
C PRO A 971 41.45 13.30 -90.55
N THR A 972 42.01 13.20 -91.75
CA THR A 972 41.98 12.02 -92.63
C THR A 972 42.97 10.94 -92.16
N GLY A 973 42.56 10.16 -91.15
CA GLY A 973 43.18 8.89 -90.81
C GLY A 973 42.32 7.68 -91.22
N ALA A 974 42.93 6.50 -91.27
CA ALA A 974 42.24 5.28 -91.68
C ALA A 974 41.11 4.93 -90.69
N ARG A 975 39.87 4.79 -91.19
CA ARG A 975 38.71 4.33 -90.43
C ARG A 975 38.47 2.83 -90.68
N LYS A 976 37.96 2.11 -89.68
CA LYS A 976 37.55 0.70 -89.80
C LYS A 976 36.11 0.51 -89.36
N ARG A 977 35.33 -0.18 -90.20
CA ARG A 977 33.96 -0.62 -89.88
C ARG A 977 34.04 -1.98 -89.17
N VAL A 978 33.34 -2.11 -88.04
CA VAL A 978 33.24 -3.30 -87.19
C VAL A 978 31.75 -3.59 -87.01
N VAL A 979 31.30 -4.79 -87.37
CA VAL A 979 29.92 -5.22 -87.10
C VAL A 979 29.88 -5.79 -85.68
N ALA A 980 28.99 -5.28 -84.84
CA ALA A 980 28.79 -5.78 -83.48
C ALA A 980 27.84 -7.00 -83.46
N GLU A 981 27.81 -7.74 -82.35
CA GLU A 981 27.05 -8.99 -82.21
C GLU A 981 25.53 -8.86 -82.44
N ASN A 982 24.97 -7.64 -82.32
CA ASN A 982 23.56 -7.35 -82.59
C ASN A 982 23.29 -6.88 -84.04
N GLY A 983 24.27 -6.99 -84.94
CA GLY A 983 24.16 -6.63 -86.35
C GLY A 983 24.38 -5.15 -86.67
N LYS A 984 24.50 -4.25 -85.68
CA LYS A 984 24.77 -2.83 -85.94
C LYS A 984 26.23 -2.60 -86.34
N VAL A 985 26.45 -1.68 -87.28
CA VAL A 985 27.80 -1.32 -87.77
C VAL A 985 28.35 -0.15 -86.97
N LEU A 986 29.59 -0.31 -86.50
CA LEU A 986 30.36 0.69 -85.77
C LEU A 986 31.55 1.13 -86.62
N VAL A 987 31.80 2.43 -86.72
CA VAL A 987 32.94 2.99 -87.44
C VAL A 987 33.93 3.54 -86.41
N VAL A 988 35.15 3.00 -86.38
CA VAL A 988 36.22 3.47 -85.50
C VAL A 988 37.24 4.23 -86.32
N ASP A 989 37.56 5.46 -85.92
CA ASP A 989 38.60 6.25 -86.58
C ASP A 989 40.01 6.00 -86.00
N SER A 990 40.99 6.73 -86.50
CA SER A 990 42.40 6.62 -86.09
C SER A 990 42.74 7.34 -84.78
N LEU A 991 41.88 8.25 -84.31
CA LEU A 991 41.99 8.87 -82.98
C LEU A 991 41.36 7.97 -81.91
N GLY A 992 40.51 7.04 -82.35
CA GLY A 992 39.81 6.06 -81.54
C GLY A 992 38.35 6.41 -81.31
N ASP A 993 37.80 7.46 -81.91
CA ASP A 993 36.39 7.79 -81.74
C ASP A 993 35.51 6.78 -82.50
N VAL A 994 34.35 6.46 -81.90
CA VAL A 994 33.49 5.36 -82.34
C VAL A 994 32.12 5.90 -82.69
N TYR A 995 31.73 5.71 -83.94
CA TYR A 995 30.44 6.12 -84.49
C TYR A 995 29.57 4.89 -84.71
N LEU A 996 28.25 5.05 -84.61
CA LEU A 996 27.24 4.05 -84.90
C LEU A 996 26.53 4.44 -86.20
N GLU A 997 26.55 3.59 -87.21
CA GLU A 997 25.72 3.78 -88.40
C GLU A 997 24.27 3.38 -88.09
N GLY A 998 23.35 4.31 -88.36
CA GLY A 998 21.90 4.08 -88.34
C GLY A 998 21.29 4.61 -89.63
N GLU A 999 20.46 3.78 -90.24
CA GLU A 999 19.63 4.14 -91.41
C GLU A 999 18.34 4.78 -90.89
N ASP A 1000 17.87 5.88 -91.50
CA ASP A 1000 16.61 6.52 -91.15
C ASP A 1000 15.40 5.90 -91.87
N GLU A 1001 14.19 6.41 -91.62
CA GLU A 1001 12.97 5.88 -92.25
C GLU A 1001 12.86 6.17 -93.76
N GLU A 1002 13.77 6.98 -94.32
CA GLU A 1002 13.86 7.33 -95.74
C GLU A 1002 15.00 6.57 -96.47
N GLY A 1003 15.84 5.84 -95.74
CA GLY A 1003 16.89 4.96 -96.27
C GLY A 1003 18.28 5.60 -96.36
N GLU A 1004 18.50 6.76 -95.74
CA GLU A 1004 19.81 7.42 -95.69
C GLU A 1004 20.61 7.00 -94.45
N VAL A 1005 21.92 6.77 -94.60
CA VAL A 1005 22.79 6.24 -93.54
C VAL A 1005 23.52 7.37 -92.81
N HIS A 1006 23.25 7.50 -91.51
CA HIS A 1006 23.84 8.51 -90.63
C HIS A 1006 24.78 7.91 -89.57
N GLU A 1007 25.96 8.52 -89.40
CA GLU A 1007 26.95 8.17 -88.36
C GLU A 1007 26.71 8.98 -87.06
N PHE A 1008 26.36 8.30 -85.97
CA PHE A 1008 26.15 8.91 -84.64
C PHE A 1008 27.34 8.64 -83.70
N LEU A 1009 28.02 9.67 -83.19
CA LEU A 1009 29.12 9.50 -82.23
C LEU A 1009 28.63 8.88 -80.92
N LEU A 1010 29.29 7.81 -80.45
CA LEU A 1010 29.04 7.23 -79.13
C LEU A 1010 29.92 7.91 -78.07
N ASP A 1011 29.43 8.98 -77.43
CA ASP A 1011 30.08 9.58 -76.25
C ASP A 1011 29.39 9.14 -74.93
N PRO A 1012 30.09 8.43 -74.02
CA PRO A 1012 29.58 8.11 -72.68
C PRO A 1012 29.22 9.31 -71.80
N ASN A 1013 29.57 10.53 -72.19
CA ASN A 1013 29.32 11.76 -71.42
C ASN A 1013 28.06 12.54 -71.86
N GLU A 1014 27.49 12.25 -73.03
CA GLU A 1014 26.18 12.80 -73.43
C GLU A 1014 25.02 12.22 -72.60
N LEU A 1015 25.21 11.04 -72.00
CA LEU A 1015 24.23 10.44 -71.10
C LEU A 1015 24.04 11.32 -69.85
N ALA A 1016 22.98 12.12 -69.85
CA ALA A 1016 22.60 13.00 -68.75
C ALA A 1016 22.45 12.22 -67.42
N LYS A 1017 23.30 12.55 -66.45
CA LYS A 1017 23.26 11.92 -65.11
C LYS A 1017 21.94 12.30 -64.42
N PRO A 1018 21.14 11.33 -63.93
CA PRO A 1018 19.86 11.63 -63.30
C PRO A 1018 20.05 12.50 -62.05
N THR A 1019 19.07 13.35 -61.78
CA THR A 1019 19.04 14.23 -60.62
C THR A 1019 17.88 13.86 -59.69
N ILE A 1020 17.87 14.42 -58.47
CA ILE A 1020 16.75 14.20 -57.53
C ILE A 1020 15.41 14.71 -58.12
N LYS A 1021 15.43 15.68 -59.04
CA LYS A 1021 14.24 16.20 -59.73
C LYS A 1021 13.60 15.18 -60.70
N ASP A 1022 14.35 14.16 -61.11
CA ASP A 1022 13.87 13.11 -62.02
C ASP A 1022 13.10 12.00 -61.30
N THR A 1023 13.16 12.00 -59.97
CA THR A 1023 12.46 11.03 -59.12
C THR A 1023 10.95 11.28 -59.10
N ALA A 1024 10.20 10.23 -58.73
CA ALA A 1024 8.74 10.29 -58.63
C ALA A 1024 8.28 11.32 -57.58
N VAL A 1025 9.08 11.55 -56.53
CA VAL A 1025 8.83 12.57 -55.50
C VAL A 1025 8.71 13.98 -56.07
N PHE A 1026 9.42 14.31 -57.16
CA PHE A 1026 9.30 15.61 -57.83
C PHE A 1026 8.36 15.56 -59.03
N ARG A 1027 8.44 14.52 -59.88
CA ARG A 1027 7.62 14.45 -61.10
C ARG A 1027 6.14 14.19 -60.82
N ALA A 1028 5.78 13.34 -59.85
CA ALA A 1028 4.38 12.99 -59.60
C ALA A 1028 3.55 14.17 -59.04
N PRO A 1029 4.04 15.00 -58.08
CA PRO A 1029 3.32 16.18 -57.65
C PRO A 1029 3.17 17.24 -58.75
N ILE A 1030 4.18 17.44 -59.61
CA ILE A 1030 4.10 18.38 -60.74
C ILE A 1030 3.07 17.87 -61.77
N TRP A 1031 3.10 16.58 -62.10
CA TRP A 1031 2.12 15.96 -62.99
C TRP A 1031 0.70 16.06 -62.41
N LEU A 1032 0.51 15.73 -61.13
CA LEU A 1032 -0.79 15.82 -60.45
C LEU A 1032 -1.29 17.26 -60.41
N PHE A 1033 -0.43 18.24 -60.13
CA PHE A 1033 -0.75 19.67 -60.18
C PHE A 1033 -1.19 20.09 -61.59
N ASN A 1034 -0.46 19.70 -62.64
CA ASN A 1034 -0.79 20.03 -64.03
C ASN A 1034 -2.13 19.41 -64.46
N VAL A 1035 -2.42 18.18 -64.04
CA VAL A 1035 -3.68 17.47 -64.36
C VAL A 1035 -4.88 18.01 -63.58
N THR A 1036 -4.69 18.49 -62.34
CA THR A 1036 -5.80 18.93 -61.46
C THR A 1036 -6.01 20.45 -61.44
N ALA A 1037 -4.99 21.23 -61.05
CA ALA A 1037 -5.09 22.68 -60.83
C ALA A 1037 -4.57 23.50 -62.02
N GLY A 1038 -3.58 22.98 -62.76
CA GLY A 1038 -2.99 23.64 -63.93
C GLY A 1038 -4.02 23.91 -65.04
N ARG A 1039 -4.96 22.99 -65.25
CA ARG A 1039 -6.09 23.16 -66.18
C ARG A 1039 -7.07 24.30 -65.80
N LEU A 1040 -7.13 24.72 -64.52
CA LEU A 1040 -8.01 25.81 -64.07
C LEU A 1040 -7.30 27.18 -63.96
N LEU A 1041 -5.97 27.20 -63.89
CA LEU A 1041 -5.20 28.42 -63.58
C LEU A 1041 -4.41 29.01 -64.77
N SER A 1042 -4.40 28.35 -65.92
CA SER A 1042 -3.69 28.83 -67.12
C SER A 1042 -4.62 29.53 -68.12
N ARG A 1043 -4.93 30.81 -67.87
CA ARG A 1043 -5.31 31.74 -68.95
C ARG A 1043 -4.07 32.00 -69.82
N LYS A 1044 -4.23 31.97 -71.15
CA LYS A 1044 -3.12 31.95 -72.14
C LYS A 1044 -2.08 33.07 -71.91
N PRO A 1045 -0.77 32.80 -72.09
CA PRO A 1045 0.24 33.84 -72.27
C PRO A 1045 0.05 34.54 -73.62
N SER A 1046 0.31 35.85 -73.69
CA SER A 1046 0.40 36.59 -74.95
C SER A 1046 1.80 36.45 -75.55
N ASN A 1047 1.86 36.04 -76.82
CA ASN A 1047 3.01 36.02 -77.72
C ASN A 1047 4.18 35.11 -77.32
N LEU A 1048 4.01 33.82 -77.63
CA LEU A 1048 5.02 33.01 -78.29
C LEU A 1048 4.26 31.99 -79.16
N GLU A 1049 3.99 32.36 -80.41
CA GLU A 1049 3.46 31.45 -81.43
C GLU A 1049 4.63 30.67 -82.03
N ILE A 1050 4.55 29.33 -81.97
CA ILE A 1050 4.91 28.47 -83.10
C ILE A 1050 3.75 27.49 -83.24
N GLU A 1051 3.33 27.27 -84.49
CA GLU A 1051 2.10 26.58 -84.85
C GLU A 1051 2.18 25.07 -84.56
N ILE A 1052 1.01 24.49 -84.25
CA ILE A 1052 0.74 23.07 -84.48
C ILE A 1052 -0.44 23.04 -85.44
N PRO A 1053 -0.31 22.48 -86.65
CA PRO A 1053 -1.45 22.34 -87.57
C PRO A 1053 -2.57 21.53 -86.92
N ALA A 1054 -3.81 21.96 -87.18
CA ALA A 1054 -4.97 21.11 -86.97
C ALA A 1054 -5.04 20.03 -88.06
N ASP A 1055 -5.73 18.94 -87.76
CA ASP A 1055 -6.84 18.36 -88.53
C ASP A 1055 -7.26 17.08 -87.78
N GLU A 1056 -8.49 17.02 -87.24
CA GLU A 1056 -9.71 16.47 -87.86
C GLU A 1056 -9.72 14.92 -87.88
N ASP A 1057 -10.85 14.23 -87.65
CA ASP A 1057 -12.05 14.55 -86.87
C ASP A 1057 -12.74 13.21 -86.47
N ASP A 1058 -13.86 13.29 -85.75
CA ASP A 1058 -14.71 12.17 -85.29
C ASP A 1058 -14.92 10.99 -86.27
N SER A 1059 -15.04 9.76 -85.73
CA SER A 1059 -16.38 9.11 -85.64
C SER A 1059 -16.39 7.70 -84.97
N ASP A 1060 -17.57 7.41 -84.40
CA ASP A 1060 -18.17 6.10 -84.07
C ASP A 1060 -17.65 5.23 -82.91
N ALA A 1061 -18.35 5.36 -81.78
CA ALA A 1061 -18.75 4.25 -80.90
C ALA A 1061 -20.21 3.85 -81.25
N PRO A 1062 -20.76 2.64 -80.96
CA PRO A 1062 -20.34 1.72 -79.88
C PRO A 1062 -20.42 0.17 -80.14
N GLN A 1063 -19.76 -0.63 -79.26
CA GLN A 1063 -20.10 -1.95 -78.63
C GLN A 1063 -20.96 -3.03 -79.37
N PRO A 1064 -20.82 -4.38 -79.11
CA PRO A 1064 -19.94 -5.11 -78.18
C PRO A 1064 -19.23 -6.39 -78.75
N THR A 1065 -18.61 -7.17 -77.86
CA THR A 1065 -17.83 -8.45 -78.01
C THR A 1065 -18.38 -9.56 -78.94
N PRO A 1066 -17.51 -10.48 -79.43
CA PRO A 1066 -17.45 -11.82 -78.80
C PRO A 1066 -16.04 -12.45 -78.65
N SER A 1067 -15.97 -13.57 -77.92
CA SER A 1067 -14.77 -14.32 -77.51
C SER A 1067 -14.55 -15.65 -78.25
N THR A 1068 -13.28 -16.03 -78.47
CA THR A 1068 -12.66 -17.39 -78.53
C THR A 1068 -11.17 -17.16 -78.77
N ASP A 1069 -10.18 -17.66 -78.03
CA ASP A 1069 -9.92 -18.98 -77.42
C ASP A 1069 -9.45 -20.05 -78.44
N SER A 1070 -8.38 -20.78 -78.08
CA SER A 1070 -7.73 -21.95 -78.72
C SER A 1070 -6.70 -21.81 -79.87
N ALA A 1071 -5.69 -22.69 -79.78
CA ALA A 1071 -4.62 -23.12 -80.73
C ALA A 1071 -3.45 -22.15 -81.04
N GLY A 1072 -2.16 -22.52 -80.94
CA GLY A 1072 -1.48 -23.75 -80.48
C GLY A 1072 -0.36 -23.43 -79.46
N GLU A 1073 0.17 -24.39 -78.68
CA GLU A 1073 1.15 -25.42 -79.10
C GLU A 1073 2.40 -24.73 -79.72
N ASP A 1074 3.60 -24.72 -79.10
CA ASP A 1074 4.25 -25.71 -78.22
C ASP A 1074 4.95 -25.10 -76.99
N PHE A 1075 4.96 -25.85 -75.88
CA PHE A 1075 5.89 -25.64 -74.75
C PHE A 1075 6.34 -27.00 -74.20
N GLU A 1076 7.29 -27.65 -74.88
CA GLU A 1076 7.99 -28.81 -74.31
C GLU A 1076 8.91 -28.37 -73.18
N LEU A 1077 8.51 -28.71 -71.95
CA LEU A 1077 9.39 -28.74 -70.79
C LEU A 1077 9.60 -30.22 -70.43
N LEU A 1078 10.63 -30.82 -71.04
CA LEU A 1078 11.04 -32.20 -70.79
C LEU A 1078 11.93 -32.28 -69.54
N ASP A 1079 11.59 -33.23 -68.66
CA ASP A 1079 12.38 -33.77 -67.54
C ASP A 1079 12.83 -32.78 -66.41
N LYS A 1080 12.52 -33.02 -65.13
CA LYS A 1080 12.21 -34.28 -64.43
C LYS A 1080 11.05 -34.16 -63.44
N SER A 1081 10.22 -35.19 -63.36
CA SER A 1081 9.22 -35.40 -62.32
C SER A 1081 9.77 -36.13 -61.10
N THR A 1082 9.08 -35.99 -59.97
CA THR A 1082 8.79 -37.13 -59.07
C THR A 1082 7.36 -37.00 -58.58
N ASP A 1083 6.60 -38.07 -58.68
CA ASP A 1083 5.14 -38.05 -58.63
C ASP A 1083 4.51 -37.72 -57.27
N SER A 1084 3.30 -37.18 -57.37
CA SER A 1084 2.28 -37.27 -56.33
C SER A 1084 1.93 -38.72 -56.00
N LEU A 1085 1.68 -39.05 -54.72
CA LEU A 1085 0.80 -40.17 -54.40
C LEU A 1085 -0.07 -39.95 -53.15
N SER A 1086 -1.38 -39.99 -53.42
CA SER A 1086 -2.46 -40.45 -52.54
C SER A 1086 -2.76 -39.72 -51.23
N ARG A 1087 -3.91 -39.04 -51.27
CA ARG A 1087 -4.96 -39.17 -50.25
C ARG A 1087 -5.41 -40.63 -50.20
N ALA A 1088 -5.33 -41.31 -49.05
CA ALA A 1088 -5.83 -42.67 -48.88
C ALA A 1088 -6.91 -42.76 -47.78
N LYS A 1089 -8.02 -43.44 -48.10
CA LYS A 1089 -9.09 -43.84 -47.17
C LYS A 1089 -9.29 -45.36 -47.32
N ALA A 1090 -9.68 -46.01 -46.23
CA ALA A 1090 -10.21 -47.38 -46.12
C ALA A 1090 -9.23 -48.59 -45.97
N SER A 1091 -9.35 -49.21 -44.78
CA SER A 1091 -9.49 -50.66 -44.49
C SER A 1091 -8.41 -51.71 -44.84
N GLY A 1092 -7.95 -52.44 -43.79
CA GLY A 1092 -8.22 -53.90 -43.74
C GLY A 1092 -7.06 -54.88 -43.43
N ALA A 1093 -6.98 -55.36 -42.17
CA ALA A 1093 -6.30 -56.61 -41.71
C ALA A 1093 -4.75 -56.70 -41.90
N SER A 1094 -3.98 -57.58 -41.23
CA SER A 1094 -4.31 -58.71 -40.35
C SER A 1094 -3.24 -59.03 -39.26
N GLN A 1095 -3.68 -59.69 -38.18
CA GLN A 1095 -2.98 -60.60 -37.23
C GLN A 1095 -1.52 -60.39 -36.76
N GLY A 1096 -1.39 -60.23 -35.43
CA GLY A 1096 -0.25 -60.67 -34.61
C GLY A 1096 -0.73 -61.06 -33.20
N LYS A 1097 -0.36 -62.25 -32.69
CA LYS A 1097 -0.83 -62.81 -31.39
C LYS A 1097 -0.15 -62.12 -30.19
N ALA A 1098 -0.66 -62.12 -28.94
CA ALA A 1098 -1.33 -63.23 -28.25
C ALA A 1098 -2.28 -62.82 -27.08
N ASN A 1099 -3.22 -63.74 -26.76
CA ASN A 1099 -3.85 -64.13 -25.45
C ASN A 1099 -4.05 -63.08 -24.31
N LYS A 1100 -5.06 -63.10 -23.43
CA LYS A 1100 -6.33 -63.83 -23.12
C LYS A 1100 -6.95 -63.10 -21.87
N ARG A 1101 -8.22 -63.15 -21.45
CA ARG A 1101 -9.53 -63.61 -21.99
C ARG A 1101 -10.63 -63.39 -20.90
N LYS A 1102 -11.64 -62.52 -21.14
CA LYS A 1102 -12.92 -62.36 -20.36
C LYS A 1102 -12.81 -61.74 -18.94
N SER A 1103 -13.85 -61.13 -18.33
CA SER A 1103 -15.17 -60.61 -18.78
C SER A 1103 -15.87 -59.83 -17.64
N LYS A 1104 -16.91 -59.02 -17.96
CA LYS A 1104 -18.12 -58.68 -17.14
C LYS A 1104 -17.99 -58.87 -15.61
N LYS A 1105 -18.25 -57.86 -14.76
CA LYS A 1105 -19.61 -57.32 -14.49
C LYS A 1105 -19.54 -56.23 -13.40
N ARG A 1106 -20.57 -55.36 -13.38
CA ARG A 1106 -20.86 -54.31 -12.39
C ARG A 1106 -19.92 -53.12 -12.39
#